data_AF-T0QKJ3-F1
#
_entry.id   AF-T0QKJ3-F1
#
_cell.length_a   1.000
_cell.length_b   1.000
_cell.length_c   1.000
_cell.angle_alpha   90.00
_cell.angle_beta   90.00
_cell.angle_gamma   90.00
#
_symmetry.space_group_name_H-M   'P 1'
#
loop_
_entity.id
_entity.type
_entity.pdbx_description
1 polymer ?
#
loop_
_entity_poly.entity_id
_entity_poly.type
_entity_poly.pdbx_seq_one_letter_code
_entity_poly.pdbx_strand_id
1 'polypeptide(L)'
;MEEAVSLLEEQPYVALRSTSPERGPSAAHRRRSTMGLGRRPSLIRTPFLPVDEADELLLRANEAPDCRAPTVAETVQLMKAHQYRLQQFAKLQGITGMSAMTLCFTPEYEAGYRDYIQRGAVRRTRICFLLGFIGIALYFTWEATRIVFSPAAYAIAFGPGLVPFGIGFASTFVPTMRPHMEALFLTVFAIEAGALIIFKPIVGQAGPVLPLLLLLIPVFGVTRVRFIYSCALGWSIFAAYIGVQLLARSIWHVGSDKPSSIFYQGLNYGMMVLGGMVSHYRQELLRRRNYALLLPFGSSPDCSDALHKPKFSKKALLHQGSLAFKHDRVEATFLRHWYLIDPFPFENPNAAVLHEGAFKVVRFSIATAIMNQTFLAIQDYRLLGASPSIQSLGYMLRFGVVDFAYLASAAFMFVVGKLYVRQWRAVDDGKAPRLADTQLNDVQASQTFAAVVVLVHTTSMATLLCAVVSSSSSALADVYLMGFINAVLFSHRSGFRVRHKYAVCVTTVVGLVATIVLSQMLVHWLALRYACYIITVLFLGAMISREEESLRRSFFILKSIRSLEFEEWFQTICNIQDWVRARLLQKTAQARRSLPHVKRPLVPPAVDTSSHLSQASKWGMYGECVHVALVALDLVLRIYQ
;
A
#
# COMPACT_ATOMS: atom_id res chain seq x y z
N MET A 1 27.74 6.18 11.58
CA MET A 1 28.63 5.44 12.50
C MET A 1 28.65 6.08 13.89
N GLU A 2 28.89 7.39 13.98
CA GLU A 2 28.80 8.14 15.26
C GLU A 2 27.41 8.10 15.90
N GLU A 3 26.37 7.97 15.07
CA GLU A 3 24.96 7.97 15.46
C GLU A 3 24.47 6.64 16.06
N ALA A 4 24.89 5.50 15.50
CA ALA A 4 24.59 4.18 16.08
C ALA A 4 25.30 3.97 17.42
N VAL A 5 26.48 4.58 17.59
CA VAL A 5 27.22 4.60 18.86
C VAL A 5 26.60 5.58 19.85
N SER A 6 26.07 6.72 19.40
CA SER A 6 25.40 7.70 20.26
C SER A 6 23.98 7.30 20.68
N LEU A 7 23.25 6.55 19.86
CA LEU A 7 21.96 5.95 20.24
C LEU A 7 22.09 4.81 21.28
N LEU A 8 23.32 4.32 21.48
CA LEU A 8 23.72 3.44 22.59
C LEU A 8 24.20 4.24 23.83
N GLU A 9 24.41 5.56 23.72
CA GLU A 9 24.86 6.44 24.83
C GLU A 9 23.68 6.85 25.76
N GLU A 10 22.43 6.82 25.31
CA GLU A 10 21.25 7.08 26.16
C GLU A 10 20.80 5.82 26.92
N GLN A 11 21.37 5.61 28.10
CA GLN A 11 21.11 4.46 28.99
C GLN A 11 19.88 4.65 29.91
N PRO A 12 19.33 3.54 30.47
CA PRO A 12 19.85 3.06 31.76
C PRO A 12 20.23 1.58 31.74
N TYR A 13 21.42 1.28 32.27
CA TYR A 13 21.89 -0.06 32.59
C TYR A 13 20.90 -0.77 33.56
N VAL A 14 20.41 -1.95 33.18
CA VAL A 14 20.01 -2.96 34.17
C VAL A 14 21.31 -3.62 34.62
N ALA A 15 21.76 -3.27 35.82
CA ALA A 15 22.89 -3.91 36.46
C ALA A 15 22.60 -5.42 36.61
N LEU A 16 23.29 -6.26 35.83
CA LEU A 16 23.43 -7.70 36.06
C LEU A 16 24.33 -8.01 37.29
N ARG A 17 24.26 -7.17 38.32
CA ARG A 17 25.04 -7.31 39.56
C ARG A 17 24.12 -7.07 40.75
N SER A 18 23.53 -8.14 41.28
CA SER A 18 23.06 -8.15 42.67
C SER A 18 24.30 -8.18 43.57
N THR A 19 24.77 -7.00 43.97
CA THR A 19 25.66 -6.84 45.10
C THR A 19 24.79 -6.91 46.36
N SER A 20 24.61 -8.11 46.90
CA SER A 20 24.17 -8.27 48.28
C SER A 20 25.42 -8.55 49.13
N PRO A 21 25.70 -7.75 50.18
CA PRO A 21 26.93 -7.86 50.99
C PRO A 21 26.83 -8.91 52.11
N GLU A 22 26.09 -10.00 51.92
CA GLU A 22 25.99 -11.08 52.91
C GLU A 22 26.15 -12.45 52.23
N ARG A 23 27.38 -12.98 52.25
CA ARG A 23 27.69 -14.43 52.35
C ARG A 23 29.20 -14.66 52.39
N GLY A 24 29.63 -15.40 53.41
CA GLY A 24 31.02 -15.65 53.78
C GLY A 24 31.84 -16.52 52.82
N PRO A 25 33.13 -16.75 53.15
CA PRO A 25 34.18 -17.18 52.22
C PRO A 25 34.25 -18.70 52.01
N SER A 26 33.12 -19.34 51.69
CA SER A 26 33.08 -20.78 51.42
C SER A 26 32.01 -21.17 50.41
N ALA A 27 32.11 -20.67 49.18
CA ALA A 27 31.34 -21.17 48.04
C ALA A 27 32.12 -20.97 46.74
N ALA A 28 33.36 -21.47 46.68
CA ALA A 28 34.09 -21.69 45.44
C ALA A 28 33.51 -22.91 44.70
N HIS A 29 32.26 -22.81 44.26
CA HIS A 29 31.65 -23.73 43.31
C HIS A 29 31.29 -22.96 42.05
N ARG A 30 32.32 -22.82 41.21
CA ARG A 30 32.30 -23.04 39.75
C ARG A 30 30.89 -23.09 39.10
N ARG A 31 30.13 -21.99 39.16
CA ARG A 31 29.02 -21.76 38.22
C ARG A 31 29.64 -21.27 36.92
N ARG A 32 30.13 -22.23 36.13
CA ARG A 32 30.25 -22.07 34.68
C ARG A 32 28.85 -21.73 34.18
N SER A 33 28.71 -20.50 33.70
CA SER A 33 27.68 -20.08 32.78
C SER A 33 27.37 -21.19 31.78
N THR A 34 26.13 -21.64 31.75
CA THR A 34 25.57 -22.50 30.70
C THR A 34 25.42 -21.78 29.35
N MET A 35 26.04 -20.60 29.16
CA MET A 35 26.22 -19.97 27.83
C MET A 35 27.52 -20.41 27.14
N GLY A 36 27.88 -21.69 27.30
CA GLY A 36 28.89 -22.36 26.48
C GLY A 36 28.34 -22.74 25.12
N LEU A 37 27.85 -21.78 24.33
CA LEU A 37 27.78 -21.96 22.89
C LEU A 37 29.15 -21.55 22.36
N GLY A 38 30.02 -22.54 22.15
CA GLY A 38 31.24 -22.35 21.37
C GLY A 38 30.92 -21.63 20.06
N ARG A 39 31.84 -20.76 19.61
CA ARG A 39 31.83 -20.01 18.33
C ARG A 39 30.88 -20.67 17.31
N ARG A 40 29.59 -20.30 17.36
CA ARG A 40 28.65 -20.80 16.34
C ARG A 40 29.08 -20.09 15.06
N PRO A 41 29.40 -20.81 13.96
CA PRO A 41 29.51 -20.15 12.68
C PRO A 41 28.19 -19.40 12.47
N SER A 42 28.25 -18.10 12.14
CA SER A 42 27.03 -17.30 12.06
C SER A 42 26.06 -18.02 11.12
N LEU A 43 24.81 -18.21 11.53
CA LEU A 43 23.83 -19.04 10.81
C LEU A 43 23.58 -18.52 9.40
N ILE A 44 23.91 -17.26 9.19
CA ILE A 44 23.76 -16.51 7.96
C ILE A 44 24.96 -16.70 7.01
N ARG A 45 26.17 -17.01 7.51
CA ARG A 45 27.42 -17.14 6.72
C ARG A 45 27.81 -18.58 6.36
N THR A 46 27.09 -19.60 6.80
CA THR A 46 27.35 -20.97 6.34
C THR A 46 27.04 -21.11 4.84
N PRO A 47 28.02 -21.55 4.01
CA PRO A 47 27.90 -21.53 2.55
C PRO A 47 27.11 -22.71 1.97
N PHE A 48 26.91 -23.79 2.73
CA PHE A 48 26.16 -24.98 2.31
C PHE A 48 25.03 -25.23 3.30
N LEU A 49 23.81 -24.81 2.95
CA LEU A 49 22.63 -25.04 3.78
C LEU A 49 21.44 -25.48 2.89
N PRO A 50 20.70 -26.55 3.24
CA PRO A 50 19.59 -27.10 2.47
C PRO A 50 18.43 -26.10 2.27
N VAL A 51 17.56 -26.38 1.28
CA VAL A 51 16.46 -25.49 0.84
C VAL A 51 15.46 -25.21 1.95
N ASP A 52 15.17 -26.20 2.82
CA ASP A 52 14.18 -26.11 3.89
C ASP A 52 14.61 -25.18 5.04
N GLU A 53 15.90 -24.89 5.16
CA GLU A 53 16.42 -24.05 6.25
C GLU A 53 16.09 -22.56 6.07
N ALA A 54 15.78 -22.11 4.84
CA ALA A 54 15.31 -20.74 4.64
C ALA A 54 13.96 -20.51 5.34
N ASP A 55 13.06 -21.49 5.27
CA ASP A 55 11.76 -21.43 5.94
C ASP A 55 11.91 -21.55 7.47
N GLU A 56 12.81 -22.40 7.96
CA GLU A 56 13.13 -22.48 9.40
C GLU A 56 13.69 -21.17 9.94
N LEU A 57 14.59 -20.50 9.21
CA LEU A 57 15.12 -19.19 9.59
C LEU A 57 14.00 -18.13 9.64
N LEU A 58 13.06 -18.16 8.70
CA LEU A 58 11.90 -17.27 8.72
C LEU A 58 10.99 -17.55 9.93
N LEU A 59 10.77 -18.82 10.27
CA LEU A 59 10.00 -19.19 11.46
C LEU A 59 10.70 -18.71 12.73
N ARG A 60 11.99 -19.01 12.87
CA ARG A 60 12.81 -18.63 14.02
C ARG A 60 12.85 -17.13 14.26
N ALA A 61 12.97 -16.33 13.19
CA ALA A 61 12.96 -14.88 13.29
C ALA A 61 11.66 -14.30 13.87
N ASN A 62 10.56 -15.06 13.77
CA ASN A 62 9.23 -14.66 14.20
C ASN A 62 8.70 -15.49 15.39
N GLU A 63 9.54 -16.32 16.01
CA GLU A 63 9.18 -17.04 17.23
C GLU A 63 8.87 -16.04 18.36
N ALA A 64 7.87 -16.37 19.18
CA ALA A 64 7.58 -15.56 20.36
C ALA A 64 8.81 -15.57 21.28
N PRO A 65 9.21 -14.42 21.85
CA PRO A 65 10.35 -14.38 22.75
C PRO A 65 10.09 -15.28 23.95
N ASP A 66 11.01 -16.20 24.24
CA ASP A 66 10.93 -17.04 25.42
C ASP A 66 11.29 -16.21 26.66
N CYS A 67 10.29 -15.52 27.22
CA CYS A 67 10.43 -14.73 28.43
C CYS A 67 10.19 -15.57 29.70
N ARG A 68 10.08 -16.91 29.58
CA ARG A 68 9.86 -17.79 30.72
C ARG A 68 11.15 -17.88 31.53
N ALA A 69 11.15 -17.23 32.68
CA ALA A 69 12.22 -17.31 33.65
C ALA A 69 11.66 -17.88 34.97
N PRO A 70 12.50 -18.50 35.81
CA PRO A 70 12.03 -19.04 37.09
C PRO A 70 11.50 -17.96 38.04
N THR A 71 11.84 -16.69 37.83
CA THR A 71 11.33 -15.57 38.62
C THR A 71 10.63 -14.50 37.76
N VAL A 72 9.61 -13.86 38.32
CA VAL A 72 8.89 -12.74 37.69
C VAL A 72 9.84 -11.58 37.37
N ALA A 73 10.83 -11.32 38.24
CA ALA A 73 11.83 -10.28 38.03
C ALA A 73 12.69 -10.53 36.79
N GLU A 74 13.15 -11.76 36.59
CA GLU A 74 13.91 -12.16 35.40
C GLU A 74 13.05 -12.12 34.13
N THR A 75 11.78 -12.55 34.21
CA THR A 75 10.83 -12.42 33.09
C THR A 75 10.65 -10.97 32.65
N VAL A 76 10.48 -10.04 33.62
CA VAL A 76 10.39 -8.61 33.33
C VAL A 76 11.69 -8.07 32.72
N GLN A 77 12.85 -8.53 33.18
CA GLN A 77 14.14 -8.14 32.60
C GLN A 77 14.29 -8.64 31.15
N LEU A 78 13.92 -9.89 30.86
CA LEU A 78 13.95 -10.44 29.50
C LEU A 78 13.00 -9.68 28.57
N MET A 79 11.80 -9.33 29.04
CA MET A 79 10.86 -8.50 28.27
C MET A 79 11.44 -7.11 27.97
N LYS A 80 12.04 -6.45 28.97
CA LYS A 80 12.71 -5.15 28.77
C LYS A 80 13.87 -5.23 27.78
N ALA A 81 14.69 -6.27 27.88
CA ALA A 81 15.80 -6.51 26.95
C ALA A 81 15.30 -6.72 25.51
N HIS A 82 14.22 -7.50 25.35
CA HIS A 82 13.60 -7.71 24.05
C HIS A 82 13.03 -6.42 23.45
N GLN A 83 12.31 -5.63 24.24
CA GLN A 83 11.78 -4.32 23.80
C GLN A 83 12.92 -3.36 23.41
N TYR A 84 13.98 -3.31 24.21
CA TYR A 84 15.15 -2.49 23.91
C TYR A 84 15.79 -2.90 22.57
N ARG A 85 15.96 -4.20 22.34
CA ARG A 85 16.50 -4.72 21.08
C ARG A 85 15.66 -4.29 19.88
N LEU A 86 14.33 -4.42 19.99
CA LEU A 86 13.41 -3.98 18.94
C LEU A 86 13.49 -2.47 18.68
N GLN A 87 13.57 -1.66 19.74
CA GLN A 87 13.72 -0.21 19.61
C GLN A 87 15.04 0.17 18.92
N GLN A 88 16.14 -0.52 19.25
CA GLN A 88 17.43 -0.28 18.60
C GLN A 88 17.41 -0.69 17.13
N PHE A 89 16.76 -1.82 16.79
CA PHE A 89 16.54 -2.20 15.41
C PHE A 89 15.74 -1.15 14.65
N ALA A 90 14.62 -0.68 15.23
CA ALA A 90 13.78 0.36 14.63
C ALA A 90 14.54 1.69 14.44
N LYS A 91 15.32 2.11 15.43
CA LYS A 91 16.18 3.31 15.37
C LYS A 91 17.18 3.22 14.22
N LEU A 92 17.83 2.07 14.03
CA LEU A 92 18.77 1.87 12.92
C LEU A 92 18.09 1.95 11.54
N GLN A 93 16.88 1.40 11.40
CA GLN A 93 16.10 1.56 10.16
C GLN A 93 15.70 3.02 9.91
N GLY A 94 15.52 3.79 10.99
CA GLY A 94 15.15 5.20 10.98
C GLY A 94 16.25 6.16 10.52
N ILE A 95 17.51 5.72 10.45
CA ILE A 95 18.67 6.55 10.02
C ILE A 95 18.47 7.15 8.63
N THR A 96 17.71 6.48 7.78
CA THR A 96 17.39 6.98 6.44
C THR A 96 16.61 8.30 6.43
N GLY A 97 16.03 8.71 7.56
CA GLY A 97 15.36 9.99 7.75
C GLY A 97 14.24 10.23 6.73
N MET A 98 13.10 9.57 6.92
CA MET A 98 11.97 9.65 6.00
C MET A 98 10.95 10.70 6.43
N SER A 99 10.63 11.65 5.56
CA SER A 99 9.54 12.61 5.79
C SER A 99 8.18 11.93 5.79
N ALA A 100 7.32 12.25 6.77
CA ALA A 100 5.96 11.71 6.84
C ALA A 100 5.02 12.24 5.74
N MET A 101 5.28 13.42 5.19
CA MET A 101 4.40 14.01 4.16
C MET A 101 4.85 13.65 2.75
N THR A 102 6.15 13.76 2.47
CA THR A 102 6.69 13.57 1.12
C THR A 102 7.21 12.17 0.87
N LEU A 103 7.40 11.37 1.94
CA LEU A 103 8.09 10.08 1.93
C LEU A 103 9.56 10.13 1.49
N CYS A 104 10.12 11.29 1.14
CA CYS A 104 11.51 11.41 0.74
C CYS A 104 12.45 11.03 1.90
N PHE A 105 13.54 10.32 1.56
CA PHE A 105 14.66 10.13 2.47
C PHE A 105 15.54 11.38 2.51
N THR A 106 16.53 11.37 3.41
CA THR A 106 17.61 12.34 3.32
C THR A 106 18.34 12.22 1.98
N PRO A 107 18.94 13.31 1.46
CA PRO A 107 19.56 13.34 0.13
C PRO A 107 20.57 12.22 -0.12
N GLU A 108 21.28 11.79 0.93
CA GLU A 108 22.29 10.72 0.90
C GLU A 108 21.69 9.37 0.47
N TYR A 109 20.48 9.04 0.91
CA TYR A 109 19.82 7.77 0.62
C TYR A 109 18.82 7.85 -0.54
N GLU A 110 18.29 9.04 -0.85
CA GLU A 110 17.28 9.22 -1.91
C GLU A 110 17.83 8.86 -3.30
N ALA A 111 19.10 9.17 -3.59
CA ALA A 111 19.72 8.83 -4.87
C ALA A 111 19.80 7.31 -5.10
N GLY A 112 20.15 6.55 -4.06
CA GLY A 112 20.20 5.09 -4.13
C GLY A 112 18.80 4.47 -4.19
N TYR A 113 17.82 5.03 -3.48
CA TYR A 113 16.42 4.61 -3.59
C TYR A 113 15.87 4.84 -5.01
N ARG A 114 16.17 5.99 -5.62
CA ARG A 114 15.77 6.33 -6.99
C ARG A 114 16.27 5.28 -8.00
N ASP A 115 17.53 4.91 -7.92
CA ASP A 115 18.10 3.89 -8.81
C ASP A 115 17.47 2.50 -8.56
N TYR A 116 17.24 2.13 -7.29
CA TYR A 116 16.54 0.91 -6.92
C TYR A 116 15.13 0.80 -7.56
N ILE A 117 14.33 1.86 -7.48
CA ILE A 117 12.98 1.85 -8.07
C ILE A 117 12.99 1.83 -9.59
N GLN A 118 13.90 2.59 -10.22
CA GLN A 118 13.98 2.71 -11.67
C GLN A 118 14.34 1.39 -12.35
N ARG A 119 15.30 0.64 -11.79
CA ARG A 119 15.65 -0.71 -12.27
C ARG A 119 14.45 -1.66 -12.18
N GLY A 120 13.68 -1.57 -11.11
CA GLY A 120 12.49 -2.40 -10.88
C GLY A 120 11.25 -1.98 -11.68
N ALA A 121 11.22 -0.75 -12.22
CA ALA A 121 10.06 -0.19 -12.93
C ALA A 121 9.91 -0.73 -14.35
N VAL A 122 11.02 -1.05 -15.03
CA VAL A 122 11.09 -1.29 -16.48
C VAL A 122 9.99 -2.24 -17.01
N ARG A 123 9.85 -3.43 -16.42
CA ARG A 123 8.86 -4.42 -16.89
C ARG A 123 7.43 -3.92 -16.74
N ARG A 124 7.13 -3.23 -15.63
CA ARG A 124 5.78 -2.70 -15.35
C ARG A 124 5.46 -1.53 -16.28
N THR A 125 6.41 -0.62 -16.48
CA THR A 125 6.27 0.49 -17.43
C THR A 125 6.02 -0.02 -18.84
N ARG A 126 6.73 -1.06 -19.29
CA ARG A 126 6.49 -1.71 -20.60
C ARG A 126 5.07 -2.25 -20.74
N ILE A 127 4.59 -2.99 -19.74
CA ILE A 127 3.23 -3.54 -19.76
C ILE A 127 2.20 -2.40 -19.80
N CYS A 128 2.41 -1.34 -19.00
CA CYS A 128 1.50 -0.19 -18.98
C CYS A 128 1.48 0.57 -20.30
N PHE A 129 2.65 0.82 -20.91
CA PHE A 129 2.73 1.51 -22.20
C PHE A 129 2.15 0.68 -23.33
N LEU A 130 2.38 -0.64 -23.35
CA LEU A 130 1.77 -1.52 -24.35
C LEU A 130 0.24 -1.57 -24.20
N LEU A 131 -0.25 -1.71 -22.97
CA LEU A 131 -1.69 -1.71 -22.69
C LEU A 131 -2.32 -0.36 -23.04
N GLY A 132 -1.64 0.75 -22.71
CA GLY A 132 -2.07 2.11 -23.06
C GLY A 132 -2.11 2.33 -24.57
N PHE A 133 -1.06 1.92 -25.29
CA PHE A 133 -0.99 1.99 -26.74
C PHE A 133 -2.14 1.23 -27.41
N ILE A 134 -2.34 -0.04 -27.04
CA ILE A 134 -3.43 -0.86 -27.60
C ILE A 134 -4.78 -0.28 -27.23
N GLY A 135 -4.99 0.09 -25.97
CA GLY A 135 -6.26 0.62 -25.48
C GLY A 135 -6.66 1.93 -26.14
N ILE A 136 -5.71 2.85 -26.29
CA ILE A 136 -5.96 4.15 -26.92
C ILE A 136 -6.07 4.03 -28.44
N ALA A 137 -5.27 3.17 -29.09
CA ALA A 137 -5.44 2.88 -30.51
C ALA A 137 -6.85 2.36 -30.80
N LEU A 138 -7.31 1.37 -30.04
CA LEU A 138 -8.67 0.83 -30.15
C LEU A 138 -9.73 1.91 -29.86
N TYR A 139 -9.51 2.75 -28.86
CA TYR A 139 -10.44 3.83 -28.53
C TYR A 139 -10.58 4.87 -29.64
N PHE A 140 -9.48 5.43 -30.15
CA PHE A 140 -9.55 6.47 -31.18
C PHE A 140 -9.96 5.93 -32.54
N THR A 141 -9.52 4.73 -32.92
CA THR A 141 -10.01 4.09 -34.15
C THR A 141 -11.51 3.84 -34.06
N TRP A 142 -12.01 3.36 -32.92
CA TRP A 142 -13.43 3.20 -32.68
C TRP A 142 -14.20 4.51 -32.75
N GLU A 143 -13.76 5.55 -32.04
CA GLU A 143 -14.41 6.86 -32.07
C GLU A 143 -14.42 7.46 -33.48
N ALA A 144 -13.35 7.28 -34.27
CA ALA A 144 -13.28 7.75 -35.66
C ALA A 144 -14.29 7.07 -36.59
N THR A 145 -14.73 5.83 -36.28
CA THR A 145 -15.82 5.17 -37.03
C THR A 145 -17.20 5.70 -36.69
N ARG A 146 -17.37 6.33 -35.51
CA ARG A 146 -18.67 6.80 -35.02
C ARG A 146 -18.89 8.28 -35.21
N ILE A 147 -17.82 9.06 -35.14
CA ILE A 147 -17.86 10.52 -35.19
C ILE A 147 -16.96 10.99 -36.33
N VAL A 148 -17.45 11.94 -37.12
CA VAL A 148 -16.64 12.56 -38.17
C VAL A 148 -15.58 13.44 -37.50
N PHE A 149 -14.34 12.96 -37.50
CA PHE A 149 -13.22 13.71 -36.96
C PHE A 149 -12.84 14.86 -37.89
N SER A 150 -12.68 16.06 -37.32
CA SER A 150 -12.01 17.15 -37.99
C SER A 150 -10.52 16.84 -38.18
N PRO A 151 -9.81 17.53 -39.10
CA PRO A 151 -8.36 17.38 -39.24
C PRO A 151 -7.60 17.62 -37.92
N ALA A 152 -8.08 18.56 -37.10
CA ALA A 152 -7.55 18.83 -35.77
C ALA A 152 -7.79 17.66 -34.80
N ALA A 153 -8.97 17.03 -34.83
CA ALA A 153 -9.27 15.86 -34.02
C ALA A 153 -8.37 14.65 -34.39
N TYR A 154 -8.16 14.41 -35.69
CA TYR A 154 -7.21 13.38 -36.15
C TYR A 154 -5.77 13.67 -35.68
N ALA A 155 -5.32 14.92 -35.83
CA ALA A 155 -3.98 15.33 -35.41
C ALA A 155 -3.74 15.10 -33.91
N ILE A 156 -4.73 15.38 -33.07
CA ILE A 156 -4.63 15.19 -31.62
C ILE A 156 -4.75 13.71 -31.22
N ALA A 157 -5.73 12.99 -31.78
CA ALA A 157 -5.98 11.59 -31.46
C ALA A 157 -4.78 10.69 -31.82
N PHE A 158 -4.29 10.79 -33.05
CA PHE A 158 -3.24 9.90 -33.55
C PHE A 158 -1.83 10.49 -33.41
N GLY A 159 -1.70 11.79 -33.12
CA GLY A 159 -0.43 12.41 -32.75
C GLY A 159 -0.16 12.26 -31.24
N PRO A 160 -0.36 13.30 -30.43
CA PRO A 160 -0.08 13.26 -29.00
C PRO A 160 -0.95 12.28 -28.21
N GLY A 161 -2.06 11.79 -28.75
CA GLY A 161 -2.89 10.78 -28.11
C GLY A 161 -2.46 9.33 -28.36
N LEU A 162 -1.54 9.03 -29.27
CA LEU A 162 -1.14 7.62 -29.52
C LEU A 162 0.37 7.43 -29.61
N VAL A 163 1.05 8.37 -30.28
CA VAL A 163 2.50 8.31 -30.52
C VAL A 163 3.31 8.26 -29.21
N PRO A 164 2.99 9.01 -28.14
CA PRO A 164 3.77 8.98 -26.91
C PRO A 164 3.83 7.60 -26.25
N PHE A 165 2.73 6.84 -26.23
CA PHE A 165 2.79 5.46 -25.72
C PHE A 165 3.70 4.55 -26.57
N GLY A 166 3.66 4.68 -27.90
CA GLY A 166 4.50 3.89 -28.81
C GLY A 166 5.99 4.23 -28.69
N ILE A 167 6.33 5.53 -28.74
CA ILE A 167 7.70 6.01 -28.55
C ILE A 167 8.19 5.66 -27.15
N GLY A 168 7.37 5.93 -26.13
CA GLY A 168 7.70 5.61 -24.74
C GLY A 168 7.99 4.13 -24.54
N PHE A 169 7.19 3.24 -25.14
CA PHE A 169 7.42 1.80 -25.13
C PHE A 169 8.78 1.44 -25.74
N ALA A 170 9.09 1.94 -26.94
CA ALA A 170 10.37 1.72 -27.60
C ALA A 170 11.55 2.26 -26.77
N SER A 171 11.41 3.46 -26.20
CA SER A 171 12.42 4.07 -25.33
C SER A 171 12.76 3.23 -24.11
N THR A 172 11.83 2.39 -23.61
CA THR A 172 12.13 1.52 -22.47
C THR A 172 13.14 0.40 -22.77
N PHE A 173 13.42 0.11 -24.04
CA PHE A 173 14.42 -0.89 -24.44
C PHE A 173 15.83 -0.31 -24.51
N VAL A 174 15.94 1.02 -24.56
CA VAL A 174 17.22 1.72 -24.61
C VAL A 174 17.89 1.72 -23.23
N PRO A 175 19.12 1.19 -23.07
CA PRO A 175 19.78 1.11 -21.78
C PRO A 175 20.02 2.46 -21.09
N THR A 176 20.31 3.51 -21.87
CA THR A 176 20.54 4.89 -21.37
C THR A 176 19.28 5.53 -20.76
N MET A 177 18.10 5.00 -21.08
CA MET A 177 16.82 5.47 -20.54
C MET A 177 16.48 4.86 -19.19
N ARG A 178 17.19 3.80 -18.73
CA ARG A 178 16.97 3.18 -17.42
C ARG A 178 17.03 4.17 -16.24
N PRO A 179 18.02 5.07 -16.13
CA PRO A 179 18.05 6.09 -15.08
C PRO A 179 16.98 7.20 -15.21
N HIS A 180 16.25 7.22 -16.32
CA HIS A 180 15.26 8.25 -16.64
C HIS A 180 13.82 7.70 -16.77
N MET A 181 13.59 6.46 -16.33
CA MET A 181 12.28 5.79 -16.45
C MET A 181 11.14 6.55 -15.75
N GLU A 182 11.44 7.23 -14.64
CA GLU A 182 10.46 8.06 -13.93
C GLU A 182 10.02 9.25 -14.78
N ALA A 183 10.97 10.01 -15.34
CA ALA A 183 10.69 11.15 -16.20
C ALA A 183 9.95 10.72 -17.47
N LEU A 184 10.40 9.62 -18.11
CA LEU A 184 9.73 9.05 -19.28
C LEU A 184 8.25 8.73 -18.99
N PHE A 185 7.97 8.10 -17.86
CA PHE A 185 6.60 7.78 -17.45
C PHE A 185 5.76 9.04 -17.27
N LEU A 186 6.26 10.02 -16.51
CA LEU A 186 5.54 11.26 -16.23
C LEU A 186 5.24 12.02 -17.52
N THR A 187 6.21 12.12 -18.44
CA THR A 187 6.03 12.82 -19.71
C THR A 187 4.98 12.14 -20.60
N VAL A 188 5.06 10.82 -20.78
CA VAL A 188 4.09 10.08 -21.60
C VAL A 188 2.68 10.25 -21.04
N PHE A 189 2.49 10.02 -19.74
CA PHE A 189 1.16 10.13 -19.12
C PHE A 189 0.62 11.58 -19.10
N ALA A 190 1.49 12.59 -18.97
CA ALA A 190 1.07 13.98 -19.04
C ALA A 190 0.58 14.38 -20.43
N ILE A 191 1.32 13.98 -21.49
CA ILE A 191 0.93 14.26 -22.88
C ILE A 191 -0.39 13.56 -23.21
N GLU A 192 -0.51 12.29 -22.86
CA GLU A 192 -1.70 11.46 -23.12
C GLU A 192 -2.95 11.99 -22.39
N ALA A 193 -2.79 12.38 -21.11
CA ALA A 193 -3.88 13.02 -20.37
C ALA A 193 -4.30 14.36 -21.01
N GLY A 194 -3.34 15.18 -21.43
CA GLY A 194 -3.59 16.44 -22.13
C GLY A 194 -4.34 16.21 -23.44
N ALA A 195 -3.92 15.23 -24.24
CA ALA A 195 -4.57 14.86 -25.49
C ALA A 195 -6.03 14.44 -25.26
N LEU A 196 -6.31 13.58 -24.29
CA LEU A 196 -7.68 13.16 -23.94
C LEU A 196 -8.55 14.33 -23.45
N ILE A 197 -7.99 15.25 -22.66
CA ILE A 197 -8.71 16.42 -22.15
C ILE A 197 -9.07 17.39 -23.28
N ILE A 198 -8.14 17.64 -24.21
CA ILE A 198 -8.31 18.56 -25.34
C ILE A 198 -9.17 17.95 -26.45
N PHE A 199 -9.10 16.64 -26.65
CA PHE A 199 -9.87 15.93 -27.66
C PHE A 199 -11.39 16.07 -27.43
N LYS A 200 -11.85 15.98 -26.17
CA LYS A 200 -13.27 16.08 -25.81
C LYS A 200 -13.97 17.34 -26.37
N PRO A 201 -13.50 18.58 -26.10
CA PRO A 201 -14.16 19.78 -26.60
C PRO A 201 -14.06 19.93 -28.12
N ILE A 202 -12.98 19.44 -28.75
CA ILE A 202 -12.81 19.52 -30.21
C ILE A 202 -13.84 18.66 -30.95
N VAL A 203 -14.19 17.50 -30.38
CA VAL A 203 -15.18 16.58 -30.94
C VAL A 203 -16.60 16.89 -30.45
N GLY A 204 -16.75 17.77 -29.45
CA GLY A 204 -18.06 18.10 -28.87
C GLY A 204 -18.70 16.94 -28.12
N GLN A 205 -17.90 16.08 -27.48
CA GLN A 205 -18.42 14.92 -26.74
C GLN A 205 -18.98 15.32 -25.36
N ALA A 206 -20.18 14.84 -25.05
CA ALA A 206 -20.80 15.01 -23.74
C ALA A 206 -20.43 13.89 -22.77
N GLY A 207 -20.43 14.17 -21.47
CA GLY A 207 -20.19 13.18 -20.43
C GLY A 207 -18.72 12.95 -20.06
N PRO A 208 -18.42 12.01 -19.14
CA PRO A 208 -17.07 11.79 -18.63
C PRO A 208 -16.13 11.16 -19.66
N VAL A 209 -14.87 11.59 -19.65
CA VAL A 209 -13.79 10.94 -20.40
C VAL A 209 -13.34 9.70 -19.65
N LEU A 210 -13.94 8.55 -19.94
CA LEU A 210 -13.60 7.27 -19.30
C LEU A 210 -12.13 6.86 -19.50
N PRO A 211 -11.49 7.02 -20.68
CA PRO A 211 -10.06 6.71 -20.82
C PRO A 211 -9.16 7.50 -19.86
N LEU A 212 -9.52 8.75 -19.54
CA LEU A 212 -8.78 9.59 -18.60
C LEU A 212 -8.82 9.00 -17.17
N LEU A 213 -9.97 8.46 -16.78
CA LEU A 213 -10.14 7.75 -15.50
C LEU A 213 -9.21 6.53 -15.42
N LEU A 214 -9.15 5.74 -16.50
CA LEU A 214 -8.31 4.56 -16.61
C LEU A 214 -6.82 4.93 -16.58
N LEU A 215 -6.46 6.06 -17.18
CA LEU A 215 -5.08 6.56 -17.21
C LEU A 215 -4.58 6.98 -15.81
N LEU A 216 -5.46 7.39 -14.90
CA LEU A 216 -5.09 7.66 -13.50
C LEU A 216 -4.75 6.39 -12.70
N ILE A 217 -5.20 5.21 -13.13
CA ILE A 217 -4.99 3.95 -12.39
C ILE A 217 -3.49 3.58 -12.36
N PRO A 218 -2.75 3.53 -13.49
CA PRO A 218 -1.32 3.23 -13.47
C PRO A 218 -0.48 4.28 -12.74
N VAL A 219 -0.86 5.56 -12.81
CA VAL A 219 -0.14 6.70 -12.18
C VAL A 219 0.03 6.51 -10.67
N PHE A 220 -0.98 5.94 -10.01
CA PHE A 220 -1.01 5.80 -8.56
C PHE A 220 -0.83 4.37 -8.04
N GLY A 221 -0.87 3.34 -8.87
CA GLY A 221 -0.91 1.96 -8.36
C GLY A 221 -0.04 0.94 -9.08
N VAL A 222 0.44 1.23 -10.29
CA VAL A 222 1.13 0.21 -11.11
C VAL A 222 2.59 0.56 -11.34
N THR A 223 2.91 1.83 -11.52
CA THR A 223 4.28 2.26 -11.84
C THR A 223 5.04 2.71 -10.60
N ARG A 224 6.35 2.44 -10.58
CA ARG A 224 7.23 2.70 -9.45
C ARG A 224 7.80 4.12 -9.48
N VAL A 225 6.93 5.09 -9.69
CA VAL A 225 7.25 6.52 -9.58
C VAL A 225 7.24 6.92 -8.11
N ARG A 226 7.92 8.02 -7.76
CA ARG A 226 7.88 8.58 -6.40
C ARG A 226 6.58 9.34 -6.15
N PHE A 227 6.11 9.28 -4.91
CA PHE A 227 4.78 9.68 -4.46
C PHE A 227 4.45 11.11 -4.87
N ILE A 228 5.38 12.03 -4.61
CA ILE A 228 5.18 13.45 -4.87
C ILE A 228 4.94 13.76 -6.35
N TYR A 229 5.62 13.08 -7.28
CA TYR A 229 5.45 13.32 -8.71
C TYR A 229 4.14 12.73 -9.23
N SER A 230 3.74 11.54 -8.75
CA SER A 230 2.42 11.00 -9.08
C SER A 230 1.30 11.90 -8.55
N CYS A 231 1.44 12.46 -7.34
CA CYS A 231 0.47 13.42 -6.79
C CYS A 231 0.41 14.70 -7.64
N ALA A 232 1.57 15.28 -7.96
CA ALA A 232 1.65 16.47 -8.80
C ALA A 232 1.00 16.23 -10.16
N LEU A 233 1.29 15.10 -10.81
CA LEU A 233 0.67 14.72 -12.09
C LEU A 233 -0.84 14.56 -11.96
N GLY A 234 -1.33 13.81 -10.96
CA GLY A 234 -2.77 13.57 -10.78
C GLY A 234 -3.57 14.85 -10.52
N TRP A 235 -3.08 15.74 -9.66
CA TRP A 235 -3.71 17.05 -9.42
C TRP A 235 -3.60 17.98 -10.61
N SER A 236 -2.49 17.92 -11.38
CA SER A 236 -2.36 18.68 -12.61
C SER A 236 -3.38 18.23 -13.66
N ILE A 237 -3.62 16.92 -13.79
CA ILE A 237 -4.64 16.36 -14.68
C ILE A 237 -6.05 16.83 -14.25
N PHE A 238 -6.36 16.76 -12.96
CA PHE A 238 -7.64 17.24 -12.42
C PHE A 238 -7.85 18.74 -12.71
N ALA A 239 -6.85 19.58 -12.40
CA ALA A 239 -6.93 21.03 -12.62
C ALA A 239 -7.00 21.38 -14.11
N ALA A 240 -6.20 20.71 -14.94
CA ALA A 240 -6.22 20.89 -16.39
C ALA A 240 -7.57 20.50 -16.99
N TYR A 241 -8.18 19.40 -16.53
CA TYR A 241 -9.51 18.99 -16.96
C TYR A 241 -10.54 20.08 -16.66
N ILE A 242 -10.64 20.55 -15.41
CA ILE A 242 -11.60 21.61 -15.06
C ILE A 242 -11.35 22.89 -15.86
N GLY A 243 -10.10 23.35 -15.92
CA GLY A 243 -9.74 24.59 -16.60
C GLY A 243 -10.03 24.55 -18.10
N VAL A 244 -9.62 23.48 -18.79
CA VAL A 244 -9.83 23.34 -20.24
C VAL A 244 -11.31 23.20 -20.57
N GLN A 245 -12.09 22.43 -19.81
CA GLN A 245 -13.52 22.26 -20.10
C GLN A 245 -14.31 23.55 -19.88
N LEU A 246 -13.98 24.33 -18.83
CA LEU A 246 -14.62 25.63 -18.58
C LEU A 246 -14.22 26.67 -19.66
N LEU A 247 -12.94 26.71 -20.04
CA LEU A 247 -12.47 27.60 -21.09
C LEU A 247 -13.08 27.24 -22.45
N ALA A 248 -13.09 25.96 -22.81
CA ALA A 248 -13.68 25.49 -24.05
C ALA A 248 -15.17 25.84 -24.14
N ARG A 249 -15.89 25.72 -23.03
CA ARG A 249 -17.29 26.17 -22.95
C ARG A 249 -17.44 27.67 -23.22
N SER A 250 -16.55 28.49 -22.65
CA SER A 250 -16.58 29.95 -22.82
C SER A 250 -16.31 30.39 -24.26
N ILE A 251 -15.59 29.57 -25.04
CA ILE A 251 -15.19 29.91 -26.41
C ILE A 251 -16.17 29.32 -27.42
N TRP A 252 -16.48 28.02 -27.30
CA TRP A 252 -17.20 27.29 -28.35
C TRP A 252 -18.71 27.22 -28.16
N HIS A 253 -19.23 27.39 -26.93
CA HIS A 253 -20.65 27.40 -26.51
C HIS A 253 -21.56 26.20 -26.92
N VAL A 254 -21.37 25.59 -28.09
CA VAL A 254 -22.16 24.52 -28.69
C VAL A 254 -21.52 23.17 -28.36
N GLY A 255 -22.30 22.22 -27.85
CA GLY A 255 -21.86 20.84 -27.56
C GLY A 255 -21.07 20.62 -26.26
N SER A 256 -20.78 21.68 -25.49
CA SER A 256 -20.03 21.56 -24.22
C SER A 256 -20.92 21.23 -23.03
N ASP A 257 -20.41 20.40 -22.11
CA ASP A 257 -21.08 20.04 -20.86
C ASP A 257 -21.51 21.28 -20.03
N LYS A 258 -22.59 21.13 -19.26
CA LYS A 258 -23.04 22.16 -18.31
C LYS A 258 -21.98 22.36 -17.21
N PRO A 259 -21.83 23.57 -16.62
CA PRO A 259 -20.83 23.82 -15.57
C PRO A 259 -20.97 22.87 -14.38
N SER A 260 -22.21 22.53 -14.01
CA SER A 260 -22.44 21.54 -12.99
C SER A 260 -21.97 20.14 -13.39
N SER A 261 -22.21 19.73 -14.64
CA SER A 261 -21.75 18.41 -15.11
C SER A 261 -20.23 18.33 -15.09
N ILE A 262 -19.54 19.41 -15.50
CA ILE A 262 -18.08 19.54 -15.40
C ILE A 262 -17.62 19.44 -13.94
N PHE A 263 -18.33 20.09 -13.00
CA PHE A 263 -18.03 20.04 -11.57
C PHE A 263 -18.13 18.62 -11.00
N TYR A 264 -19.26 17.91 -11.19
CA TYR A 264 -19.41 16.53 -10.68
C TYR A 264 -18.49 15.54 -11.39
N GLN A 265 -18.24 15.68 -12.69
CA GLN A 265 -17.24 14.87 -13.39
C GLN A 265 -15.85 15.13 -12.80
N GLY A 266 -15.50 16.39 -12.56
CA GLY A 266 -14.30 16.81 -11.87
C GLY A 266 -14.14 16.14 -10.52
N LEU A 267 -15.15 16.23 -9.64
CA LEU A 267 -15.12 15.61 -8.31
C LEU A 267 -14.96 14.09 -8.39
N ASN A 268 -15.54 13.42 -9.39
CA ASN A 268 -15.30 12.00 -9.63
C ASN A 268 -13.83 11.69 -10.00
N TYR A 269 -13.18 12.53 -10.81
CA TYR A 269 -11.73 12.43 -11.03
C TYR A 269 -10.94 12.74 -9.74
N GLY A 270 -11.39 13.70 -8.95
CA GLY A 270 -10.82 14.04 -7.64
C GLY A 270 -10.82 12.86 -6.68
N MET A 271 -11.95 12.14 -6.55
CA MET A 271 -12.04 10.90 -5.74
C MET A 271 -11.02 9.85 -6.20
N MET A 272 -10.82 9.74 -7.51
CA MET A 272 -9.83 8.81 -8.06
C MET A 272 -8.40 9.21 -7.76
N VAL A 273 -8.09 10.51 -7.79
CA VAL A 273 -6.79 11.04 -7.36
C VAL A 273 -6.57 10.78 -5.88
N LEU A 274 -7.54 11.10 -5.00
CA LEU A 274 -7.43 10.88 -3.55
C LEU A 274 -7.26 9.39 -3.20
N GLY A 275 -8.13 8.53 -3.74
CA GLY A 275 -8.04 7.07 -3.55
C GLY A 275 -6.73 6.51 -4.09
N GLY A 276 -6.26 7.03 -5.23
CA GLY A 276 -4.95 6.74 -5.80
C GLY A 276 -3.80 7.14 -4.88
N MET A 277 -3.81 8.38 -4.36
CA MET A 277 -2.78 8.90 -3.46
C MET A 277 -2.64 8.04 -2.19
N VAL A 278 -3.76 7.68 -1.55
CA VAL A 278 -3.74 6.83 -0.35
C VAL A 278 -3.11 5.47 -0.65
N SER A 279 -3.50 4.84 -1.78
CA SER A 279 -2.94 3.57 -2.22
C SER A 279 -1.44 3.70 -2.51
N HIS A 280 -1.05 4.73 -3.27
CA HIS A 280 0.32 4.95 -3.70
C HIS A 280 1.25 5.20 -2.51
N TYR A 281 0.81 6.01 -1.55
CA TYR A 281 1.55 6.31 -0.33
C TYR A 281 1.90 5.04 0.42
N ARG A 282 0.95 4.10 0.58
CA ARG A 282 1.19 2.83 1.29
C ARG A 282 2.17 1.94 0.54
N GLN A 283 2.00 1.81 -0.77
CA GLN A 283 2.91 1.02 -1.60
C GLN A 283 4.33 1.60 -1.59
N GLU A 284 4.46 2.93 -1.68
CA GLU A 284 5.76 3.58 -1.60
C GLU A 284 6.39 3.45 -0.22
N LEU A 285 5.61 3.62 0.85
CA LEU A 285 6.09 3.41 2.21
C LEU A 285 6.70 2.01 2.38
N LEU A 286 6.02 0.98 1.86
CA LEU A 286 6.54 -0.39 1.88
C LEU A 286 7.78 -0.56 0.99
N ARG A 287 7.83 0.07 -0.19
CA ARG A 287 9.03 0.08 -1.06
C ARG A 287 10.22 0.71 -0.35
N ARG A 288 10.01 1.84 0.32
CA ARG A 288 11.03 2.57 1.07
C ARG A 288 11.51 1.78 2.28
N ARG A 289 10.60 1.18 3.04
CA ARG A 289 10.95 0.25 4.14
C ARG A 289 11.76 -0.95 3.65
N ASN A 290 11.36 -1.55 2.52
CA ASN A 290 12.11 -2.63 1.90
C ASN A 290 13.51 -2.18 1.47
N TYR A 291 13.65 -0.96 0.94
CA TYR A 291 14.94 -0.39 0.58
C TYR A 291 15.82 -0.13 1.82
N ALA A 292 15.26 0.44 2.89
CA ALA A 292 15.98 0.66 4.14
C ALA A 292 16.51 -0.66 4.74
N LEU A 293 15.70 -1.72 4.70
CA LEU A 293 16.14 -3.06 5.09
C LEU A 293 17.24 -3.64 4.19
N LEU A 294 17.42 -3.16 2.96
CA LEU A 294 18.51 -3.61 2.07
C LEU A 294 19.81 -2.86 2.34
N LEU A 295 19.79 -1.74 3.03
CA LEU A 295 21.00 -1.00 3.37
C LEU A 295 21.89 -1.84 4.32
N PRO A 296 23.23 -1.72 4.20
CA PRO A 296 24.15 -2.48 5.03
C PRO A 296 24.10 -2.03 6.50
N PHE A 297 24.11 -3.01 7.42
CA PHE A 297 24.28 -2.78 8.86
C PHE A 297 25.78 -2.74 9.20
N GLY A 298 26.28 -1.54 9.53
CA GLY A 298 27.68 -1.35 9.93
C GLY A 298 28.69 -1.30 8.77
N SER A 299 29.98 -1.28 9.10
CA SER A 299 31.09 -1.09 8.15
C SER A 299 31.60 -2.37 7.48
N SER A 300 30.93 -3.52 7.68
CA SER A 300 31.36 -4.79 7.11
C SER A 300 30.60 -5.08 5.81
N PRO A 301 31.29 -5.14 4.64
CA PRO A 301 30.65 -5.46 3.37
C PRO A 301 29.99 -6.85 3.36
N ASP A 302 30.45 -7.77 4.21
CA ASP A 302 29.97 -9.16 4.29
C ASP A 302 28.54 -9.32 4.83
N CYS A 303 27.98 -8.31 5.52
CA CYS A 303 26.64 -8.41 6.12
C CYS A 303 25.49 -8.25 5.10
N SER A 304 25.78 -8.05 3.82
CA SER A 304 24.77 -7.99 2.75
C SER A 304 24.64 -9.29 1.95
N ASP A 305 25.62 -10.21 2.05
CA ASP A 305 25.69 -11.40 1.17
C ASP A 305 24.53 -12.38 1.38
N ALA A 306 23.98 -12.43 2.59
CA ALA A 306 22.89 -13.33 2.94
C ALA A 306 21.61 -13.06 2.17
N LEU A 307 21.26 -11.78 1.99
CA LEU A 307 20.06 -11.33 1.28
C LEU A 307 20.15 -11.57 -0.22
N HIS A 308 21.36 -11.67 -0.75
CA HIS A 308 21.61 -11.98 -2.15
C HIS A 308 21.59 -13.49 -2.44
N LYS A 309 21.48 -14.35 -1.41
CA LYS A 309 21.39 -15.80 -1.61
C LYS A 309 20.10 -16.16 -2.37
N PRO A 310 20.18 -17.05 -3.38
CA PRO A 310 19.02 -17.39 -4.23
C PRO A 310 17.87 -18.05 -3.45
N LYS A 311 18.15 -18.68 -2.30
CA LYS A 311 17.14 -19.31 -1.44
C LYS A 311 16.13 -18.33 -0.83
N PHE A 312 16.52 -17.08 -0.59
CA PHE A 312 15.60 -16.03 -0.10
C PHE A 312 14.90 -15.29 -1.24
N SER A 313 15.07 -15.74 -2.48
CA SER A 313 14.38 -15.14 -3.62
C SER A 313 12.89 -15.47 -3.59
N LYS A 314 12.06 -14.52 -4.07
CA LYS A 314 10.61 -14.73 -4.19
C LYS A 314 10.24 -15.96 -5.02
N LYS A 315 11.04 -16.29 -6.03
CA LYS A 315 10.80 -17.46 -6.90
C LYS A 315 10.99 -18.78 -6.14
N ALA A 316 11.93 -18.80 -5.18
CA ALA A 316 12.17 -19.96 -4.34
C ALA A 316 11.04 -20.12 -3.30
N LEU A 317 10.70 -19.04 -2.58
CA LEU A 317 9.80 -19.09 -1.42
C LEU A 317 8.29 -19.02 -1.75
N LEU A 318 7.90 -18.40 -2.87
CA LEU A 318 6.50 -18.10 -3.16
C LEU A 318 5.97 -18.85 -4.39
N HIS A 319 4.67 -19.14 -4.39
CA HIS A 319 3.94 -19.52 -5.58
C HIS A 319 3.75 -18.30 -6.51
N GLN A 320 4.00 -18.47 -7.81
CA GLN A 320 3.93 -17.35 -8.76
C GLN A 320 2.52 -16.79 -8.93
N GLY A 321 1.48 -17.62 -8.87
CA GLY A 321 0.10 -17.18 -9.00
C GLY A 321 -0.40 -16.47 -7.74
N SER A 322 -0.55 -17.25 -6.66
CA SER A 322 -1.17 -16.82 -5.39
C SER A 322 -0.31 -15.92 -4.52
N LEU A 323 1.01 -15.88 -4.74
CA LEU A 323 2.02 -15.26 -3.85
C LEU A 323 2.02 -15.82 -2.42
N ALA A 324 1.39 -16.96 -2.18
CA ALA A 324 1.49 -17.68 -0.91
C ALA A 324 2.91 -18.26 -0.75
N PHE A 325 3.38 -18.35 0.49
CA PHE A 325 4.58 -19.14 0.80
C PHE A 325 4.32 -20.61 0.47
N LYS A 326 5.32 -21.29 -0.08
CA LYS A 326 5.25 -22.73 -0.35
C LYS A 326 5.20 -23.55 0.94
N HIS A 327 5.81 -23.03 2.01
CA HIS A 327 5.79 -23.66 3.32
C HIS A 327 4.61 -23.16 4.15
N ASP A 328 3.74 -24.07 4.58
CA ASP A 328 2.45 -23.74 5.24
C ASP A 328 2.62 -23.01 6.58
N ARG A 329 3.56 -23.44 7.42
CA ARG A 329 3.85 -22.76 8.70
C ARG A 329 4.32 -21.31 8.51
N VAL A 330 5.10 -21.03 7.46
CA VAL A 330 5.55 -19.67 7.14
C VAL A 330 4.35 -18.84 6.65
N GLU A 331 3.48 -19.42 5.80
CA GLU A 331 2.23 -18.77 5.38
C GLU A 331 1.34 -18.44 6.58
N ALA A 332 1.16 -19.38 7.51
CA ALA A 332 0.37 -19.17 8.72
C ALA A 332 0.91 -18.01 9.58
N THR A 333 2.23 -17.98 9.78
CA THR A 333 2.91 -16.92 10.55
C THR A 333 2.75 -15.56 9.87
N PHE A 334 2.91 -15.51 8.55
CA PHE A 334 2.70 -14.30 7.77
C PHE A 334 1.25 -13.81 7.85
N LEU A 335 0.28 -14.72 7.74
CA LEU A 335 -1.14 -14.37 7.72
C LEU A 335 -1.56 -13.64 9.01
N ARG A 336 -1.08 -14.10 10.16
CA ARG A 336 -1.33 -13.44 11.46
C ARG A 336 -0.86 -11.98 11.47
N HIS A 337 0.27 -11.72 10.83
CA HIS A 337 0.85 -10.38 10.78
C HIS A 337 0.38 -9.53 9.60
N TRP A 338 -0.27 -10.10 8.57
CA TRP A 338 -0.57 -9.42 7.29
C TRP A 338 -1.14 -8.02 7.45
N TYR A 339 -2.21 -7.89 8.24
CA TYR A 339 -2.88 -6.61 8.48
C TYR A 339 -2.28 -5.82 9.65
N LEU A 340 -1.18 -6.27 10.23
CA LEU A 340 -0.46 -5.61 11.31
C LEU A 340 0.95 -5.17 10.88
N ILE A 341 1.49 -5.68 9.77
CA ILE A 341 2.79 -5.31 9.18
C ILE A 341 2.93 -3.79 9.01
N ASP A 342 1.86 -3.14 8.55
CA ASP A 342 1.91 -1.71 8.27
C ASP A 342 1.97 -0.85 9.55
N PRO A 343 1.03 -0.99 10.52
CA PRO A 343 1.03 -0.21 11.76
C PRO A 343 2.08 -0.65 12.79
N PHE A 344 2.44 -1.94 12.82
CA PHE A 344 3.36 -2.52 13.80
C PHE A 344 4.49 -3.28 13.09
N PRO A 345 5.33 -2.58 12.30
CA PRO A 345 6.29 -3.21 11.40
C PRO A 345 7.33 -4.07 12.12
N PHE A 346 7.69 -3.74 13.36
CA PHE A 346 8.75 -4.42 14.11
C PHE A 346 8.23 -5.38 15.17
N GLU A 347 6.95 -5.32 15.52
CA GLU A 347 6.41 -6.22 16.54
C GLU A 347 6.34 -7.68 16.08
N ASN A 348 6.26 -8.57 17.06
CA ASN A 348 6.20 -10.01 16.81
C ASN A 348 4.80 -10.39 16.27
N PRO A 349 4.72 -11.16 15.17
CA PRO A 349 3.45 -11.69 14.64
C PRO A 349 2.56 -12.41 15.66
N ASN A 350 3.16 -13.02 16.69
CA ASN A 350 2.46 -13.81 17.69
C ASN A 350 2.05 -12.99 18.92
N ALA A 351 2.31 -11.67 18.95
CA ALA A 351 1.90 -10.80 20.05
C ALA A 351 0.39 -10.53 19.98
N ALA A 352 -0.38 -11.20 20.83
CA ALA A 352 -1.85 -11.16 20.76
C ALA A 352 -2.47 -9.79 21.02
N VAL A 353 -1.79 -8.95 21.81
CA VAL A 353 -2.23 -7.59 22.14
C VAL A 353 -2.39 -6.73 20.89
N LEU A 354 -1.66 -7.03 19.81
CA LEU A 354 -1.77 -6.31 18.54
C LEU A 354 -3.17 -6.46 17.90
N HIS A 355 -3.83 -7.58 18.13
CA HIS A 355 -5.15 -7.89 17.59
C HIS A 355 -6.27 -7.13 18.30
N GLU A 356 -6.06 -6.68 19.55
CA GLU A 356 -7.02 -5.88 20.32
C GLU A 356 -7.33 -4.54 19.62
N GLY A 357 -6.31 -3.96 18.98
CA GLY A 357 -6.39 -2.69 18.26
C GLY A 357 -6.72 -2.81 16.78
N ALA A 358 -7.03 -4.01 16.26
CA ALA A 358 -7.19 -4.26 14.83
C ALA A 358 -8.19 -3.32 14.14
N PHE A 359 -9.29 -2.96 14.80
CA PHE A 359 -10.27 -2.00 14.28
C PHE A 359 -9.67 -0.61 13.98
N LYS A 360 -8.71 -0.15 14.80
CA LYS A 360 -8.06 1.17 14.60
C LYS A 360 -7.34 1.25 13.25
N VAL A 361 -6.99 0.11 12.68
CA VAL A 361 -6.27 -0.03 11.41
C VAL A 361 -7.19 0.23 10.21
N VAL A 362 -8.47 -0.16 10.29
CA VAL A 362 -9.43 -0.09 9.18
C VAL A 362 -10.40 1.09 9.28
N ARG A 363 -10.55 1.72 10.46
CA ARG A 363 -11.54 2.78 10.73
C ARG A 363 -11.57 3.90 9.68
N PHE A 364 -10.41 4.39 9.25
CA PHE A 364 -10.34 5.48 8.28
C PHE A 364 -10.78 5.03 6.89
N SER A 365 -10.51 3.77 6.52
CA SER A 365 -10.96 3.24 5.22
C SER A 365 -12.48 3.02 5.20
N ILE A 366 -13.07 2.65 6.34
CA ILE A 366 -14.53 2.55 6.48
C ILE A 366 -15.17 3.94 6.45
N ALA A 367 -14.61 4.91 7.18
CA ALA A 367 -15.08 6.29 7.12
C ALA A 367 -15.00 6.86 5.69
N THR A 368 -13.88 6.65 4.99
CA THR A 368 -13.75 7.01 3.56
C THR A 368 -14.82 6.33 2.70
N ALA A 369 -15.12 5.04 2.91
CA ALA A 369 -16.17 4.35 2.15
C ALA A 369 -17.55 5.01 2.34
N ILE A 370 -17.92 5.30 3.60
CA ILE A 370 -19.18 5.96 3.94
C ILE A 370 -19.27 7.37 3.35
N MET A 371 -18.19 8.15 3.41
CA MET A 371 -18.14 9.48 2.81
C MET A 371 -18.29 9.41 1.28
N ASN A 372 -17.68 8.41 0.63
CA ASN A 372 -17.84 8.19 -0.81
C ASN A 372 -19.28 7.80 -1.16
N GLN A 373 -19.92 6.92 -0.38
CA GLN A 373 -21.33 6.59 -0.61
C GLN A 373 -22.24 7.80 -0.39
N THR A 374 -21.93 8.64 0.59
CA THR A 374 -22.67 9.89 0.84
C THR A 374 -22.55 10.85 -0.33
N PHE A 375 -21.33 11.09 -0.84
CA PHE A 375 -21.11 11.90 -2.05
C PHE A 375 -21.92 11.36 -3.24
N LEU A 376 -21.84 10.05 -3.49
CA LEU A 376 -22.52 9.43 -4.62
C LEU A 376 -24.05 9.43 -4.44
N ALA A 377 -24.57 9.36 -3.22
CA ALA A 377 -25.99 9.49 -2.95
C ALA A 377 -26.52 10.91 -3.27
N ILE A 378 -25.73 11.96 -2.95
CA ILE A 378 -26.10 13.32 -3.35
C ILE A 378 -26.02 13.49 -4.87
N GLN A 379 -25.07 12.82 -5.53
CA GLN A 379 -25.02 12.77 -6.99
C GLN A 379 -26.26 12.06 -7.57
N ASP A 380 -26.69 10.93 -6.99
CA ASP A 380 -27.89 10.20 -7.41
C ASP A 380 -29.15 11.06 -7.25
N TYR A 381 -29.26 11.85 -6.16
CA TYR A 381 -30.36 12.79 -5.97
C TYR A 381 -30.55 13.71 -7.18
N ARG A 382 -29.42 14.21 -7.68
CA ARG A 382 -29.39 15.17 -8.78
C ARG A 382 -29.62 14.53 -10.14
N LEU A 383 -28.98 13.39 -10.38
CA LEU A 383 -28.96 12.76 -11.69
C LEU A 383 -30.21 11.92 -11.95
N LEU A 384 -30.77 11.27 -10.91
CA LEU A 384 -31.91 10.35 -11.02
C LEU A 384 -33.24 10.97 -10.56
N GLY A 385 -33.33 12.28 -10.39
CA GLY A 385 -34.58 12.94 -9.97
C GLY A 385 -35.77 12.69 -10.90
N ALA A 386 -35.52 12.39 -12.18
CA ALA A 386 -36.55 12.00 -13.15
C ALA A 386 -37.00 10.52 -13.02
N SER A 387 -36.29 9.71 -12.24
CA SER A 387 -36.48 8.26 -12.09
C SER A 387 -36.49 7.89 -10.59
N PRO A 388 -37.54 8.24 -9.84
CA PRO A 388 -37.58 8.15 -8.38
C PRO A 388 -37.44 6.71 -7.85
N SER A 389 -37.92 5.71 -8.60
CA SER A 389 -37.75 4.30 -8.22
C SER A 389 -36.27 3.89 -8.22
N ILE A 390 -35.50 4.27 -9.24
CA ILE A 390 -34.07 3.97 -9.35
C ILE A 390 -33.27 4.76 -8.32
N GLN A 391 -33.67 6.00 -8.08
CA GLN A 391 -33.11 6.82 -7.01
C GLN A 391 -33.28 6.16 -5.63
N SER A 392 -34.49 5.66 -5.32
CA SER A 392 -34.74 4.93 -4.06
C SER A 392 -33.92 3.64 -3.95
N LEU A 393 -33.77 2.91 -5.06
CA LEU A 393 -32.90 1.74 -5.14
C LEU A 393 -31.45 2.13 -4.86
N GLY A 394 -30.97 3.24 -5.43
CA GLY A 394 -29.64 3.80 -5.16
C GLY A 394 -29.41 4.03 -3.67
N TYR A 395 -30.34 4.71 -2.98
CA TYR A 395 -30.21 4.92 -1.52
C TYR A 395 -30.23 3.64 -0.72
N MET A 396 -31.12 2.71 -1.06
CA MET A 396 -31.23 1.41 -0.39
C MET A 396 -29.94 0.59 -0.56
N LEU A 397 -29.38 0.55 -1.77
CA LEU A 397 -28.11 -0.14 -2.04
C LEU A 397 -26.92 0.54 -1.33
N ARG A 398 -26.83 1.88 -1.36
CA ARG A 398 -25.71 2.59 -0.73
C ARG A 398 -25.72 2.49 0.78
N PHE A 399 -26.78 2.98 1.42
CA PHE A 399 -26.83 3.10 2.87
C PHE A 399 -27.32 1.80 3.54
N GLY A 400 -28.32 1.15 2.96
CA GLY A 400 -28.94 -0.06 3.52
C GLY A 400 -28.08 -1.31 3.34
N VAL A 401 -27.29 -1.38 2.25
CA VAL A 401 -26.49 -2.57 1.93
C VAL A 401 -25.00 -2.30 2.08
N VAL A 402 -24.44 -1.34 1.35
CA VAL A 402 -22.97 -1.12 1.30
C VAL A 402 -22.42 -0.58 2.61
N ASP A 403 -22.95 0.52 3.13
CA ASP A 403 -22.47 1.11 4.38
C ASP A 403 -22.70 0.16 5.56
N PHE A 404 -23.86 -0.50 5.62
CA PHE A 404 -24.14 -1.54 6.60
C PHE A 404 -23.10 -2.67 6.56
N ALA A 405 -22.74 -3.16 5.37
CA ALA A 405 -21.74 -4.21 5.21
C ALA A 405 -20.34 -3.77 5.71
N TYR A 406 -19.94 -2.53 5.44
CA TYR A 406 -18.66 -1.99 5.95
C TYR A 406 -18.66 -1.81 7.47
N LEU A 407 -19.76 -1.31 8.04
CA LEU A 407 -19.93 -1.20 9.50
C LEU A 407 -19.94 -2.58 10.17
N ALA A 408 -20.64 -3.55 9.59
CA ALA A 408 -20.65 -4.93 10.04
C ALA A 408 -19.24 -5.54 10.02
N SER A 409 -18.42 -5.24 9.01
CA SER A 409 -17.03 -5.69 8.98
C SER A 409 -16.17 -5.09 10.08
N ALA A 410 -16.41 -3.82 10.42
CA ALA A 410 -15.73 -3.17 11.53
C ALA A 410 -16.08 -3.84 12.86
N ALA A 411 -17.38 -4.09 13.09
CA ALA A 411 -17.86 -4.80 14.26
C ALA A 411 -17.30 -6.22 14.34
N PHE A 412 -17.28 -6.95 13.21
CA PHE A 412 -16.74 -8.29 13.13
C PHE A 412 -15.25 -8.33 13.50
N MET A 413 -14.42 -7.46 12.90
CA MET A 413 -12.99 -7.38 13.25
C MET A 413 -12.75 -7.01 14.72
N PHE A 414 -13.60 -6.15 15.29
CA PHE A 414 -13.51 -5.79 16.71
C PHE A 414 -13.84 -6.98 17.63
N VAL A 415 -14.89 -7.75 17.30
CA VAL A 415 -15.30 -8.94 18.07
C VAL A 415 -14.23 -10.03 17.97
N VAL A 416 -13.80 -10.37 16.75
CA VAL A 416 -12.76 -11.39 16.51
C VAL A 416 -11.44 -11.00 17.20
N GLY A 417 -11.02 -9.74 17.09
CA GLY A 417 -9.82 -9.25 17.78
C GLY A 417 -9.89 -9.40 19.31
N LYS A 418 -11.06 -9.16 19.92
CA LYS A 418 -11.26 -9.37 21.37
C LYS A 418 -11.31 -10.86 21.75
N LEU A 419 -11.97 -11.69 20.94
CA LEU A 419 -12.02 -13.14 21.17
C LEU A 419 -10.61 -13.74 21.10
N TYR A 420 -9.81 -13.31 20.13
CA TYR A 420 -8.42 -13.70 19.97
C TYR A 420 -7.60 -13.43 21.25
N VAL A 421 -7.69 -12.21 21.80
CA VAL A 421 -6.97 -11.82 23.03
C VAL A 421 -7.43 -12.66 24.23
N ARG A 422 -8.74 -12.93 24.35
CA ARG A 422 -9.28 -13.78 25.42
C ARG A 422 -8.75 -15.21 25.35
N GLN A 423 -8.73 -15.80 24.16
CA GLN A 423 -8.20 -17.15 23.95
C GLN A 423 -6.70 -17.23 24.23
N TRP A 424 -5.94 -16.22 23.80
CA TRP A 424 -4.50 -16.15 24.07
C TRP A 424 -4.20 -16.13 25.58
N ARG A 425 -4.91 -15.29 26.35
CA ARG A 425 -4.77 -15.26 27.82
C ARG A 425 -5.13 -16.61 28.47
N ALA A 426 -6.12 -17.32 27.93
CA ALA A 426 -6.52 -18.63 28.45
C ALA A 426 -5.46 -19.73 28.19
N VAL A 427 -4.70 -19.63 27.09
CA VAL A 427 -3.58 -20.56 26.81
C VAL A 427 -2.36 -20.26 27.68
N ASP A 428 -2.03 -18.98 27.93
CA ASP A 428 -0.96 -18.62 28.87
C ASP A 428 -1.26 -19.09 30.30
N ASP A 429 -2.54 -19.11 30.69
CA ASP A 429 -3.02 -19.68 31.96
C ASP A 429 -3.01 -21.22 32.00
N GLY A 430 -2.61 -21.91 30.92
CA GLY A 430 -2.59 -23.38 30.82
C GLY A 430 -3.97 -24.03 30.69
N LYS A 431 -5.02 -23.27 30.37
CA LYS A 431 -6.43 -23.73 30.37
C LYS A 431 -6.94 -24.18 28.99
N ALA A 432 -6.15 -24.09 27.92
CA ALA A 432 -6.61 -24.34 26.56
C ALA A 432 -5.56 -24.97 25.62
N PRO A 433 -5.97 -25.71 24.57
CA PRO A 433 -5.07 -26.36 23.62
C PRO A 433 -4.30 -25.35 22.74
N ARG A 434 -3.24 -25.84 22.06
CA ARG A 434 -2.27 -25.01 21.32
C ARG A 434 -2.95 -24.01 20.38
N LEU A 435 -2.73 -22.74 20.68
CA LEU A 435 -3.32 -21.56 20.06
C LEU A 435 -3.06 -21.40 18.54
N ALA A 436 -2.11 -22.14 17.97
CA ALA A 436 -1.66 -21.89 16.60
C ALA A 436 -2.75 -22.17 15.53
N ASP A 437 -3.59 -23.18 15.74
CA ASP A 437 -4.58 -23.60 14.74
C ASP A 437 -5.85 -22.73 14.78
N THR A 438 -6.29 -22.30 15.97
CA THR A 438 -7.41 -21.36 16.13
C THR A 438 -7.09 -19.97 15.56
N GLN A 439 -5.85 -19.51 15.68
CA GLN A 439 -5.42 -18.19 15.18
C GLN A 439 -5.43 -18.05 13.66
N LEU A 440 -5.20 -19.14 12.91
CA LEU A 440 -5.26 -19.13 11.45
C LEU A 440 -6.71 -18.87 10.98
N ASN A 441 -7.67 -19.48 11.68
CA ASN A 441 -9.09 -19.42 11.34
C ASN A 441 -9.66 -18.00 11.49
N ASP A 442 -9.25 -17.25 12.52
CA ASP A 442 -9.76 -15.88 12.76
C ASP A 442 -9.38 -14.88 11.65
N VAL A 443 -8.13 -14.95 11.18
CA VAL A 443 -7.66 -14.07 10.10
C VAL A 443 -8.28 -14.49 8.77
N GLN A 444 -8.38 -15.79 8.51
CA GLN A 444 -9.07 -16.29 7.32
C GLN A 444 -10.55 -15.90 7.32
N ALA A 445 -11.25 -16.03 8.45
CA ALA A 445 -12.63 -15.60 8.61
C ALA A 445 -12.77 -14.09 8.34
N SER A 446 -11.86 -13.27 8.88
CA SER A 446 -11.84 -11.82 8.62
C SER A 446 -11.61 -11.48 7.14
N GLN A 447 -10.73 -12.22 6.45
CA GLN A 447 -10.48 -12.04 5.03
C GLN A 447 -11.66 -12.49 4.17
N THR A 448 -12.30 -13.61 4.51
CA THR A 448 -13.51 -14.09 3.83
C THR A 448 -14.66 -13.10 4.02
N PHE A 449 -14.88 -12.60 5.23
CA PHE A 449 -15.90 -11.59 5.49
C PHE A 449 -15.62 -10.31 4.69
N ALA A 450 -14.38 -9.84 4.67
CA ALA A 450 -13.99 -8.67 3.88
C ALA A 450 -14.20 -8.90 2.36
N ALA A 451 -13.95 -10.13 1.87
CA ALA A 451 -14.24 -10.50 0.49
C ALA A 451 -15.74 -10.49 0.18
N VAL A 452 -16.59 -10.95 1.12
CA VAL A 452 -18.05 -10.85 1.02
C VAL A 452 -18.51 -9.40 0.98
N VAL A 453 -17.95 -8.51 1.80
CA VAL A 453 -18.27 -7.07 1.75
C VAL A 453 -17.90 -6.46 0.41
N VAL A 454 -16.73 -6.80 -0.15
CA VAL A 454 -16.34 -6.37 -1.50
C VAL A 454 -17.30 -6.90 -2.56
N LEU A 455 -17.70 -8.17 -2.47
CA LEU A 455 -18.69 -8.79 -3.36
C LEU A 455 -20.00 -7.99 -3.31
N VAL A 456 -20.54 -7.78 -2.11
CA VAL A 456 -21.77 -7.02 -1.89
C VAL A 456 -21.67 -5.60 -2.46
N HIS A 457 -20.58 -4.89 -2.21
CA HIS A 457 -20.38 -3.52 -2.71
C HIS A 457 -20.30 -3.48 -4.25
N THR A 458 -19.45 -4.31 -4.85
CA THR A 458 -19.28 -4.32 -6.32
C THR A 458 -20.53 -4.80 -7.04
N THR A 459 -21.22 -5.82 -6.52
CA THR A 459 -22.51 -6.27 -7.04
C THR A 459 -23.58 -5.18 -6.91
N SER A 460 -23.66 -4.47 -5.79
CA SER A 460 -24.62 -3.37 -5.61
C SER A 460 -24.43 -2.26 -6.65
N MET A 461 -23.18 -1.88 -6.93
CA MET A 461 -22.89 -0.88 -7.98
C MET A 461 -23.17 -1.42 -9.40
N ALA A 462 -22.93 -2.72 -9.65
CA ALA A 462 -23.32 -3.36 -10.91
C ALA A 462 -24.84 -3.38 -11.09
N THR A 463 -25.61 -3.69 -10.04
CA THR A 463 -27.08 -3.66 -10.05
C THR A 463 -27.58 -2.24 -10.36
N LEU A 464 -26.99 -1.22 -9.74
CA LEU A 464 -27.36 0.18 -10.00
C LEU A 464 -27.06 0.57 -11.46
N LEU A 465 -25.92 0.14 -12.01
CA LEU A 465 -25.59 0.34 -13.42
C LEU A 465 -26.63 -0.32 -14.34
N CYS A 466 -26.99 -1.59 -14.09
CA CYS A 466 -28.01 -2.29 -14.88
C CYS A 466 -29.39 -1.62 -14.77
N ALA A 467 -29.76 -1.14 -13.58
CA ALA A 467 -31.01 -0.41 -13.36
C ALA A 467 -31.05 0.90 -14.16
N VAL A 468 -29.95 1.66 -14.19
CA VAL A 468 -29.86 2.90 -14.97
C VAL A 468 -29.91 2.61 -16.47
N VAL A 469 -29.17 1.59 -16.94
CA VAL A 469 -29.15 1.16 -18.34
C VAL A 469 -30.53 0.75 -18.85
N SER A 470 -31.32 0.06 -18.02
CA SER A 470 -32.68 -0.41 -18.38
C SER A 470 -33.76 0.66 -18.30
N SER A 471 -33.39 1.89 -17.93
CA SER A 471 -34.34 2.97 -17.67
C SER A 471 -34.32 4.09 -18.72
N SER A 472 -35.25 5.03 -18.60
CA SER A 472 -35.24 6.30 -19.34
C SER A 472 -33.99 7.15 -19.08
N SER A 473 -33.22 6.84 -18.04
CA SER A 473 -31.98 7.52 -17.66
C SER A 473 -30.71 6.89 -18.26
N SER A 474 -30.83 6.07 -19.32
CA SER A 474 -29.72 5.36 -19.96
C SER A 474 -28.57 6.26 -20.46
N ALA A 475 -28.84 7.54 -20.74
CA ALA A 475 -27.83 8.54 -21.06
C ALA A 475 -26.78 8.76 -19.94
N LEU A 476 -27.10 8.36 -18.70
CA LEU A 476 -26.21 8.44 -17.55
C LEU A 476 -25.33 7.19 -17.36
N ALA A 477 -25.47 6.18 -18.21
CA ALA A 477 -24.80 4.89 -18.04
C ALA A 477 -23.26 5.02 -17.90
N ASP A 478 -22.61 5.93 -18.62
CA ASP A 478 -21.15 6.15 -18.52
C ASP A 478 -20.74 6.66 -17.12
N VAL A 479 -21.58 7.45 -16.45
CA VAL A 479 -21.33 7.93 -15.08
C VAL A 479 -21.48 6.80 -14.06
N TYR A 480 -22.49 5.94 -14.23
CA TYR A 480 -22.69 4.78 -13.35
C TYR A 480 -21.66 3.67 -13.60
N LEU A 481 -21.16 3.54 -14.84
CA LEU A 481 -20.02 2.67 -15.15
C LEU A 481 -18.76 3.15 -14.42
N MET A 482 -18.51 4.46 -14.37
CA MET A 482 -17.43 5.01 -13.56
C MET A 482 -17.62 4.71 -12.07
N GLY A 483 -18.85 4.79 -11.55
CA GLY A 483 -19.17 4.36 -10.18
C GLY A 483 -18.85 2.88 -9.93
N PHE A 484 -19.23 1.99 -10.85
CA PHE A 484 -18.89 0.57 -10.81
C PHE A 484 -17.38 0.33 -10.85
N ILE A 485 -16.67 0.98 -11.78
CA ILE A 485 -15.20 0.93 -11.90
C ILE A 485 -14.52 1.38 -10.60
N ASN A 486 -15.01 2.47 -9.99
CA ASN A 486 -14.50 2.97 -8.72
C ASN A 486 -14.70 1.96 -7.58
N ALA A 487 -15.85 1.27 -7.53
CA ALA A 487 -16.11 0.22 -6.53
C ALA A 487 -15.20 -1.00 -6.72
N VAL A 488 -14.98 -1.43 -7.98
CA VAL A 488 -14.00 -2.49 -8.29
C VAL A 488 -12.60 -2.07 -7.85
N LEU A 489 -12.19 -0.83 -8.14
CA LEU A 489 -10.87 -0.34 -7.76
C LEU A 489 -10.72 -0.13 -6.26
N PHE A 490 -11.80 0.21 -5.55
CA PHE A 490 -11.79 0.35 -4.10
C PHE A 490 -11.31 -0.94 -3.44
N SER A 491 -11.68 -2.13 -3.91
CA SER A 491 -11.17 -3.38 -3.32
C SER A 491 -9.66 -3.59 -3.52
N HIS A 492 -9.08 -3.00 -4.57
CA HIS A 492 -7.65 -3.09 -4.89
C HIS A 492 -6.82 -1.94 -4.32
N ARG A 493 -7.44 -0.85 -3.87
CA ARG A 493 -6.78 0.37 -3.34
C ARG A 493 -7.09 0.66 -1.88
N SER A 494 -8.19 0.11 -1.35
CA SER A 494 -8.68 0.47 -0.02
C SER A 494 -7.77 -0.07 1.08
N GLY A 495 -7.76 0.63 2.22
CA GLY A 495 -7.11 0.14 3.44
C GLY A 495 -7.94 -0.89 4.18
N PHE A 496 -8.91 -1.49 3.49
CA PHE A 496 -9.70 -2.62 3.98
C PHE A 496 -8.87 -3.92 4.00
N ARG A 497 -7.64 -3.91 3.47
CA ARG A 497 -6.59 -4.94 3.61
C ARG A 497 -7.00 -6.35 3.18
N VAL A 498 -7.82 -6.42 2.14
CA VAL A 498 -8.19 -7.67 1.50
C VAL A 498 -6.98 -8.21 0.75
N ARG A 499 -6.67 -9.50 0.91
CA ARG A 499 -5.56 -10.13 0.18
C ARG A 499 -5.83 -10.13 -1.33
N HIS A 500 -4.74 -10.08 -2.09
CA HIS A 500 -4.78 -10.06 -3.56
C HIS A 500 -5.63 -11.19 -4.15
N LYS A 501 -5.48 -12.44 -3.65
CA LYS A 501 -6.23 -13.60 -4.14
C LYS A 501 -7.75 -13.40 -4.03
N TYR A 502 -8.23 -12.89 -2.90
CA TYR A 502 -9.66 -12.68 -2.67
C TYR A 502 -10.17 -11.48 -3.48
N ALA A 503 -9.45 -10.36 -3.44
CA ALA A 503 -9.83 -9.16 -4.19
C ALA A 503 -9.95 -9.44 -5.69
N VAL A 504 -8.94 -10.09 -6.29
CA VAL A 504 -8.96 -10.43 -7.72
C VAL A 504 -10.05 -11.43 -8.05
N CYS A 505 -10.19 -12.50 -7.26
CA CYS A 505 -11.22 -13.52 -7.51
C CYS A 505 -12.62 -12.89 -7.52
N VAL A 506 -12.97 -12.18 -6.45
CA VAL A 506 -14.30 -11.55 -6.30
C VAL A 506 -14.56 -10.54 -7.40
N THR A 507 -13.64 -9.59 -7.64
CA THR A 507 -13.89 -8.57 -8.67
C THR A 507 -13.93 -9.16 -10.07
N THR A 508 -13.17 -10.22 -10.35
CA THR A 508 -13.19 -10.88 -11.67
C THR A 508 -14.53 -11.59 -11.88
N VAL A 509 -15.03 -12.32 -10.88
CA VAL A 509 -16.35 -12.96 -10.96
C VAL A 509 -17.44 -11.92 -11.18
N VAL A 510 -17.49 -10.86 -10.37
CA VAL A 510 -18.49 -9.79 -10.52
C VAL A 510 -18.35 -9.09 -11.86
N GLY A 511 -17.14 -8.77 -12.30
CA GLY A 511 -16.90 -8.11 -13.59
C GLY A 511 -17.29 -8.97 -14.79
N LEU A 512 -17.05 -10.29 -14.75
CA LEU A 512 -17.50 -11.23 -15.78
C LEU A 512 -19.02 -11.31 -15.83
N VAL A 513 -19.67 -11.49 -14.68
CA VAL A 513 -21.14 -11.53 -14.60
C VAL A 513 -21.74 -10.22 -15.10
N ALA A 514 -21.21 -9.08 -14.65
CA ALA A 514 -21.66 -7.76 -15.12
C ALA A 514 -21.50 -7.61 -16.63
N THR A 515 -20.38 -8.07 -17.20
CA THR A 515 -20.14 -8.02 -18.65
C THR A 515 -21.15 -8.88 -19.42
N ILE A 516 -21.44 -10.09 -18.95
CA ILE A 516 -22.43 -10.99 -19.57
C ILE A 516 -23.82 -10.36 -19.52
N VAL A 517 -24.25 -9.86 -18.35
CA VAL A 517 -25.56 -9.24 -18.18
C VAL A 517 -25.69 -7.98 -19.06
N LEU A 518 -24.68 -7.11 -19.05
CA LEU A 518 -24.67 -5.91 -19.88
C LEU A 518 -24.68 -6.25 -21.37
N SER A 519 -24.07 -7.36 -21.80
CA SER A 519 -24.11 -7.81 -23.19
C SER A 519 -25.51 -8.21 -23.68
N GLN A 520 -26.39 -8.61 -22.75
CA GLN A 520 -27.78 -8.93 -23.04
C GLN A 520 -28.68 -7.69 -23.00
N MET A 521 -28.30 -6.67 -22.23
CA MET A 521 -29.11 -5.45 -22.03
C MET A 521 -28.77 -4.33 -23.01
N LEU A 522 -27.51 -4.24 -23.45
CA LEU A 522 -27.00 -3.17 -24.29
C LEU A 522 -26.89 -3.60 -25.75
N VAL A 523 -26.90 -2.63 -26.65
CA VAL A 523 -26.54 -2.86 -28.05
C VAL A 523 -25.11 -3.40 -28.11
N HIS A 524 -24.88 -4.42 -28.95
CA HIS A 524 -23.62 -5.18 -29.07
C HIS A 524 -22.35 -4.32 -28.99
N TRP A 525 -22.32 -3.19 -29.68
CA TRP A 525 -21.15 -2.31 -29.72
C TRP A 525 -20.89 -1.59 -28.39
N LEU A 526 -21.94 -1.18 -27.68
CA LEU A 526 -21.83 -0.50 -26.38
C LEU A 526 -21.46 -1.51 -25.28
N ALA A 527 -22.02 -2.71 -25.37
CA ALA A 527 -21.61 -3.84 -24.54
C ALA A 527 -20.11 -4.14 -24.70
N LEU A 528 -19.60 -4.21 -25.94
CA LEU A 528 -18.20 -4.45 -26.22
C LEU A 528 -17.30 -3.32 -25.64
N ARG A 529 -17.71 -2.06 -25.81
CA ARG A 529 -17.00 -0.90 -25.22
C ARG A 529 -16.88 -1.04 -23.70
N TYR A 530 -17.98 -1.38 -23.03
CA TYR A 530 -18.01 -1.54 -21.56
C TYR A 530 -17.19 -2.76 -21.12
N ALA A 531 -17.28 -3.87 -21.85
CA ALA A 531 -16.46 -5.06 -21.60
C ALA A 531 -14.95 -4.73 -21.64
N CYS A 532 -14.50 -3.98 -22.64
CA CYS A 532 -13.11 -3.55 -22.76
C CYS A 532 -12.64 -2.73 -21.55
N TYR A 533 -13.44 -1.74 -21.12
CA TYR A 533 -13.13 -0.94 -19.92
C TYR A 533 -13.07 -1.81 -18.66
N ILE A 534 -14.06 -2.69 -18.45
CA ILE A 534 -14.11 -3.58 -17.29
C ILE A 534 -12.88 -4.49 -17.27
N ILE A 535 -12.55 -5.15 -18.39
CA ILE A 535 -11.38 -6.04 -18.48
C ILE A 535 -10.09 -5.29 -18.19
N THR A 536 -9.91 -4.09 -18.74
CA THR A 536 -8.71 -3.28 -18.49
C THR A 536 -8.61 -2.88 -17.02
N VAL A 537 -9.72 -2.46 -16.40
CA VAL A 537 -9.76 -2.11 -14.98
C VAL A 537 -9.47 -3.32 -14.09
N LEU A 538 -10.02 -4.51 -14.40
CA LEU A 538 -9.75 -5.73 -13.66
C LEU A 538 -8.26 -6.11 -13.73
N PHE A 539 -7.65 -6.01 -14.92
CA PHE A 539 -6.23 -6.27 -15.09
C PHE A 539 -5.37 -5.28 -14.30
N LEU A 540 -5.65 -3.98 -14.42
CA LEU A 540 -4.92 -2.94 -13.68
C LEU A 540 -5.11 -3.07 -12.17
N GLY A 541 -6.33 -3.32 -11.69
CA GLY A 541 -6.63 -3.58 -10.29
C GLY A 541 -5.87 -4.79 -9.75
N ALA A 542 -5.82 -5.89 -10.51
CA ALA A 542 -5.02 -7.06 -10.18
C ALA A 542 -3.52 -6.75 -10.08
N MET A 543 -2.98 -5.88 -10.95
CA MET A 543 -1.58 -5.44 -10.87
C MET A 543 -1.27 -4.63 -9.60
N ILE A 544 -2.21 -3.79 -9.15
CA ILE A 544 -2.10 -2.99 -7.92
C ILE A 544 -2.04 -3.92 -6.70
N SER A 545 -3.06 -4.76 -6.52
CA SER A 545 -3.16 -5.65 -5.37
C SER A 545 -2.02 -6.67 -5.33
N ARG A 546 -1.57 -7.14 -6.51
CA ARG A 546 -0.41 -8.05 -6.62
C ARG A 546 0.89 -7.37 -6.18
N GLU A 547 1.10 -6.10 -6.52
CA GLU A 547 2.29 -5.37 -6.07
C GLU A 547 2.26 -5.15 -4.56
N GLU A 548 1.13 -4.73 -4.00
CA GLU A 548 0.99 -4.53 -2.56
C GLU A 548 1.29 -5.83 -1.78
N GLU A 549 0.70 -6.97 -2.19
CA GLU A 549 1.01 -8.26 -1.58
C GLU A 549 2.48 -8.63 -1.76
N SER A 550 3.05 -8.46 -2.96
CA SER A 550 4.46 -8.75 -3.20
C SER A 550 5.40 -7.89 -2.33
N LEU A 551 5.04 -6.64 -2.03
CA LEU A 551 5.82 -5.73 -1.20
C LEU A 551 5.74 -6.11 0.28
N ARG A 552 4.56 -6.48 0.80
CA ARG A 552 4.40 -6.98 2.19
C ARG A 552 5.14 -8.30 2.40
N ARG A 553 5.08 -9.21 1.42
CA ARG A 553 5.83 -10.49 1.45
C ARG A 553 7.33 -10.23 1.47
N SER A 554 7.80 -9.33 0.61
CA SER A 554 9.19 -8.85 0.63
C SER A 554 9.58 -8.31 2.00
N PHE A 555 8.76 -7.43 2.56
CA PHE A 555 9.03 -6.83 3.85
C PHE A 555 9.15 -7.88 4.94
N PHE A 556 8.24 -8.85 4.98
CA PHE A 556 8.29 -9.94 5.95
C PHE A 556 9.59 -10.76 5.85
N ILE A 557 10.00 -11.14 4.63
CA ILE A 557 11.24 -11.89 4.40
C ILE A 557 12.46 -11.06 4.82
N LEU A 558 12.55 -9.81 4.32
CA LEU A 558 13.67 -8.91 4.60
C LEU A 558 13.78 -8.58 6.09
N LYS A 559 12.67 -8.26 6.74
CA LYS A 559 12.59 -7.99 8.19
C LYS A 559 13.09 -9.20 8.96
N SER A 560 12.62 -10.40 8.63
CA SER A 560 12.98 -11.63 9.35
C SER A 560 14.49 -11.88 9.30
N ILE A 561 15.08 -11.80 8.10
CA ILE A 561 16.52 -12.00 7.90
C ILE A 561 17.32 -10.91 8.62
N ARG A 562 16.95 -9.64 8.42
CA ARG A 562 17.64 -8.51 9.07
C ARG A 562 17.52 -8.51 10.59
N SER A 563 16.42 -9.03 11.14
CA SER A 563 16.25 -9.15 12.58
C SER A 563 17.20 -10.19 13.16
N LEU A 564 17.42 -11.32 12.47
CA LEU A 564 18.40 -12.33 12.87
C LEU A 564 19.84 -11.82 12.76
N GLU A 565 20.18 -11.14 11.66
CA GLU A 565 21.50 -10.51 11.50
C GLU A 565 21.76 -9.47 12.59
N PHE A 566 20.75 -8.65 12.88
CA PHE A 566 20.83 -7.68 13.96
C PHE A 566 20.99 -8.34 15.32
N GLU A 567 20.30 -9.45 15.59
CA GLU A 567 20.45 -10.21 16.82
C GLU A 567 21.88 -10.76 16.98
N GLU A 568 22.46 -11.35 15.94
CA GLU A 568 23.85 -11.85 15.96
C GLU A 568 24.84 -10.69 16.17
N TRP A 569 24.66 -9.57 15.47
CA TRP A 569 25.48 -8.37 15.63
C TRP A 569 25.36 -7.77 17.03
N PHE A 570 24.13 -7.64 17.54
CA PHE A 570 23.85 -7.07 18.86
C PHE A 570 24.45 -7.93 19.97
N GLN A 571 24.32 -9.25 19.89
CA GLN A 571 24.98 -10.17 20.83
C GLN A 571 26.50 -10.01 20.78
N THR A 572 27.08 -9.86 19.58
CA THR A 572 28.52 -9.62 19.41
C THR A 572 28.96 -8.34 20.12
N ILE A 573 28.19 -7.25 20.00
CA ILE A 573 28.47 -5.98 20.68
C ILE A 573 28.29 -6.05 22.20
N CYS A 574 27.27 -6.76 22.66
CA CYS A 574 27.04 -7.00 24.08
C CYS A 574 28.17 -7.81 24.72
N ASN A 575 28.82 -8.69 23.94
CA ASN A 575 29.94 -9.50 24.40
C ASN A 575 31.30 -8.78 24.37
N ILE A 576 31.37 -7.53 23.89
CA ILE A 576 32.61 -6.72 23.94
C ILE A 576 32.91 -6.37 25.40
N GLN A 577 34.12 -6.71 25.85
CA GLN A 577 34.58 -6.42 27.22
C GLN A 577 34.55 -4.91 27.53
N ASP A 578 34.16 -4.55 28.76
CA ASP A 578 33.94 -3.16 29.17
C ASP A 578 35.15 -2.25 28.95
N TRP A 579 36.37 -2.75 29.19
CA TRP A 579 37.59 -1.97 28.98
C TRP A 579 37.85 -1.66 27.50
N VAL A 580 37.45 -2.56 26.58
CA VAL A 580 37.55 -2.33 25.12
C VAL A 580 36.55 -1.26 24.72
N ARG A 581 35.32 -1.33 25.25
CA ARG A 581 34.28 -0.33 25.02
C ARG A 581 34.74 1.05 25.52
N ALA A 582 35.27 1.14 26.74
CA ALA A 582 35.81 2.38 27.31
C ALA A 582 36.94 2.96 26.44
N ARG A 583 37.84 2.09 25.94
CA ARG A 583 38.94 2.50 25.05
C ARG A 583 38.45 2.97 23.67
N LEU A 584 37.44 2.33 23.11
CA LEU A 584 36.81 2.75 21.85
C LEU A 584 36.10 4.10 22.01
N LEU A 585 35.39 4.30 23.13
CA LEU A 585 34.76 5.58 23.47
C LEU A 585 35.80 6.69 23.63
N GLN A 586 36.91 6.41 24.31
CA GLN A 586 38.00 7.36 24.46
C GLN A 586 38.62 7.74 23.11
N LYS A 587 38.85 6.74 22.23
CA LYS A 587 39.36 6.98 20.87
C LYS A 587 38.38 7.74 19.98
N THR A 588 37.08 7.45 20.05
CA THR A 588 36.06 8.20 19.29
C THR A 588 35.90 9.62 19.82
N ALA A 589 35.93 9.83 21.13
CA ALA A 589 35.94 11.17 21.72
C ALA A 589 37.18 11.97 21.29
N GLN A 590 38.35 11.32 21.24
CA GLN A 590 39.58 11.95 20.75
C GLN A 590 39.50 12.28 19.25
N ALA A 591 38.97 11.38 18.43
CA ALA A 591 38.75 11.60 17.01
C ALA A 591 37.76 12.75 16.74
N ARG A 592 36.67 12.84 17.51
CA ARG A 592 35.68 13.94 17.46
C ARG A 592 36.32 15.29 17.79
N ARG A 593 37.30 15.33 18.69
CA ARG A 593 38.04 16.56 19.04
C ARG A 593 39.03 16.99 17.96
N SER A 594 39.53 16.05 17.16
CA SER A 594 40.48 16.33 16.06
C SER A 594 39.82 16.69 14.73
N LEU A 595 38.51 16.49 14.59
CA LEU A 595 37.76 16.91 13.40
C LEU A 595 37.38 18.39 13.55
N PRO A 596 37.63 19.25 12.54
CA PRO A 596 37.14 20.64 12.56
C PRO A 596 35.63 20.61 12.76
N HIS A 597 35.08 21.57 13.54
CA HIS A 597 33.66 21.65 13.91
C HIS A 597 32.72 21.55 12.68
N VAL A 598 32.43 20.33 12.25
CA VAL A 598 31.31 20.04 11.37
C VAL A 598 30.10 20.27 12.25
N LYS A 599 29.32 21.31 11.92
CA LYS A 599 28.02 21.55 12.55
C LYS A 599 27.30 20.21 12.62
N ARG A 600 27.01 19.73 13.84
CA ARG A 600 26.13 18.57 14.02
C ARG A 600 24.90 18.84 13.16
N PRO A 601 24.58 17.99 12.17
CA PRO A 601 23.27 18.06 11.55
C PRO A 601 22.27 18.07 12.69
N LEU A 602 21.38 19.06 12.73
CA LEU A 602 20.27 19.05 13.68
C LEU A 602 19.55 17.73 13.43
N VAL A 603 19.72 16.78 14.36
CA VAL A 603 19.15 15.44 14.23
C VAL A 603 17.64 15.64 14.23
N PRO A 604 16.94 15.40 13.11
CA PRO A 604 15.50 15.32 13.18
C PRO A 604 15.21 14.15 14.12
N PRO A 605 14.30 14.30 15.11
CA PRO A 605 13.96 13.19 15.99
C PRO A 605 13.63 11.98 15.12
N ALA A 606 14.25 10.83 15.41
CA ALA A 606 14.04 9.59 14.67
C ALA A 606 12.53 9.32 14.64
N VAL A 607 11.90 9.63 13.50
CA VAL A 607 10.45 9.59 13.41
C VAL A 607 10.05 8.13 13.38
N ASP A 608 9.21 7.74 14.33
CA ASP A 608 8.63 6.40 14.32
C ASP A 608 7.75 6.24 13.08
N THR A 609 8.33 5.58 12.08
CA THR A 609 7.70 5.33 10.78
C THR A 609 6.42 4.49 10.90
N SER A 610 6.11 3.91 12.06
CA SER A 610 4.87 3.19 12.37
C SER A 610 3.62 4.10 12.20
N SER A 611 3.74 5.38 12.55
CA SER A 611 2.64 6.35 12.59
C SER A 611 2.22 6.87 11.20
N HIS A 612 3.12 6.79 10.21
CA HIS A 612 3.00 7.40 8.89
C HIS A 612 1.80 6.88 8.08
N LEU A 613 1.40 5.62 8.28
CA LEU A 613 0.33 4.99 7.49
C LEU A 613 -1.08 5.37 7.98
N SER A 614 -1.22 5.61 9.29
CA SER A 614 -2.45 6.16 9.86
C SER A 614 -2.72 7.56 9.33
N GLN A 615 -1.66 8.35 9.09
CA GLN A 615 -1.75 9.68 8.53
C GLN A 615 -2.27 9.67 7.09
N ALA A 616 -1.73 8.83 6.19
CA ALA A 616 -2.22 8.78 4.81
C ALA A 616 -3.70 8.42 4.69
N SER A 617 -4.15 7.44 5.48
CA SER A 617 -5.57 7.06 5.51
C SER A 617 -6.45 8.19 6.06
N LYS A 618 -5.93 8.94 7.04
CA LYS A 618 -6.58 10.13 7.62
C LYS A 618 -6.67 11.28 6.61
N TRP A 619 -5.62 11.55 5.83
CA TRP A 619 -5.62 12.55 4.77
C TRP A 619 -6.61 12.21 3.65
N GLY A 620 -6.68 10.93 3.26
CA GLY A 620 -7.69 10.45 2.31
C GLY A 620 -9.11 10.72 2.79
N MET A 621 -9.41 10.36 4.05
CA MET A 621 -10.70 10.66 4.67
C MET A 621 -11.00 12.16 4.67
N TYR A 622 -10.05 13.02 5.05
CA TYR A 622 -10.27 14.47 5.03
C TYR A 622 -10.48 15.03 3.62
N GLY A 623 -9.79 14.50 2.62
CA GLY A 623 -10.04 14.87 1.23
C GLY A 623 -11.47 14.54 0.80
N GLU A 624 -11.99 13.37 1.16
CA GLU A 624 -13.39 13.03 0.87
C GLU A 624 -14.39 13.86 1.69
N CYS A 625 -14.04 14.26 2.92
CA CYS A 625 -14.84 15.23 3.66
C CYS A 625 -14.98 16.56 2.89
N VAL A 626 -13.91 17.03 2.24
CA VAL A 626 -13.97 18.23 1.40
C VAL A 626 -14.89 18.02 0.20
N HIS A 627 -14.84 16.87 -0.47
CA HIS A 627 -15.77 16.57 -1.57
C HIS A 627 -17.23 16.59 -1.14
N VAL A 628 -17.55 15.94 -0.01
CA VAL A 628 -18.92 15.95 0.53
C VAL A 628 -19.35 17.37 0.90
N ALA A 629 -18.46 18.15 1.53
CA ALA A 629 -18.75 19.55 1.87
C ALA A 629 -19.00 20.42 0.63
N LEU A 630 -18.20 20.25 -0.43
CA LEU A 630 -18.36 20.98 -1.69
C LEU A 630 -19.69 20.65 -2.39
N VAL A 631 -20.09 19.39 -2.39
CA VAL A 631 -21.38 18.98 -2.98
C VAL A 631 -22.56 19.44 -2.12
N ALA A 632 -22.45 19.35 -0.80
CA ALA A 632 -23.46 19.88 0.10
C ALA A 632 -23.64 21.39 -0.08
N LEU A 633 -22.54 22.13 -0.26
CA LEU A 633 -22.59 23.56 -0.54
C LEU A 633 -23.28 23.87 -1.88
N ASP A 634 -22.97 23.16 -2.98
CA ASP A 634 -23.69 23.34 -4.26
C ASP A 634 -25.18 23.03 -4.13
N LEU A 635 -25.55 22.01 -3.34
CA LEU A 635 -26.96 21.69 -3.08
C LEU A 635 -27.66 22.82 -2.32
N VAL A 636 -27.03 23.33 -1.24
CA VAL A 636 -27.58 24.42 -0.44
C VAL A 636 -27.73 25.68 -1.28
N LEU A 637 -26.69 26.10 -2.01
CA LEU A 637 -26.72 27.28 -2.87
C LEU A 637 -27.84 27.23 -3.91
N ARG A 638 -28.21 26.03 -4.38
CA ARG A 638 -29.33 25.83 -5.31
C ARG A 638 -30.69 25.84 -4.66
N ILE A 639 -30.82 25.41 -3.42
CA ILE A 639 -32.10 25.48 -2.70
C ILE A 639 -32.48 26.96 -2.44
N TYR A 640 -31.47 27.83 -2.29
CA TYR A 640 -31.65 29.26 -2.08
C TYR A 640 -31.69 30.11 -3.37
N GLN A 641 -31.51 29.49 -4.55
CA GLN A 641 -31.70 30.13 -5.87
C GLN A 641 -33.03 29.68 -6.47
#